data_AF-A0A1U7REW1-F1
#
_entry.id   AF-A0A1U7REW1-F1
#
_cell.length_a   1.000
_cell.length_b   1.000
_cell.length_c   1.000
_cell.angle_alpha   90.00
_cell.angle_beta   90.00
_cell.angle_gamma   90.00
#
_symmetry.space_group_name_H-M   'P 1'
#
loop_
_entity.id
_entity.type
_entity.pdbx_description
1 polymer ?
#
loop_
_entity_poly.entity_id
_entity_poly.type
_entity_poly.pdbx_seq_one_letter_code
_entity_poly.pdbx_strand_id
1 'polypeptide(L)'
;MDTDMDYERPNIETIKCVVVGDNAVGKTRLICARACNTTLTQYQLLATHVPTVWAIDQYRVCQEVLERSRDVVDEVSVSLRLWDTFGDHHKDRRFAYGRSDVVVLCFSIANPNSLNHVKTTWYQEIKHFCPRTPVILVGCQLDLRYADLEAVNRARRPLARPIKRGDILPPERGREVAKELGIPYYETSVFDQFGIKDVFDNAIRAALISRRHLQFWKSHLKKVKKPLLQAPFLPPKAPPPVIKIPECPVPSTNEAGYLLDSPLCADVMFVLQEQNHIFAHKIYLATSSSKFYDLFLMECEESPGLTEMQYNKEHISRDFLSRRNDDSDEATLKMSDAKLPTPESDGTLKTLELKAEDTSSATKALSSWGKGFVSMHKEIQVNPISNRMCPVTVVKMDSSVQAGPFKTVLQFLYTGQLNESEKDLTKLAQIAEILEVFDLRMMVENIMNKEAFMNQEITKAFHVRKANRIKECLCKGTFSDVTFKLDDGSINAHKPLLICSCEWMSAMFGGSFVESSNSEVFLLTINKTSMQAVLDYLYTKQLSSSQELDTLELIALANRFCLPHLVALAEQHAVQELTKASMNGIAIDGDVLSYLEFAQFHNANQLAAWCLYYICTNYNSVCSKFRKEIKAKSADNQEYFERHRWPPVWYLKEEDHYQRVKKEREQEDTAQNKHHSKRKWCFRNSSAVVA
;
A
#
# COMPACT_ATOMS: atom_id res chain seq x y z
N MET A 1 38.80 52.81 43.95
CA MET A 1 37.72 53.72 43.50
C MET A 1 36.88 52.89 42.58
N ASP A 2 36.02 52.10 43.21
CA ASP A 2 35.35 50.99 42.57
C ASP A 2 33.97 51.53 42.21
N THR A 3 33.72 51.65 40.90
CA THR A 3 32.42 52.12 40.41
C THR A 3 31.42 50.99 40.53
N ASP A 4 30.54 51.06 41.53
CA ASP A 4 29.38 50.18 41.63
C ASP A 4 28.55 50.29 40.34
N MET A 5 28.67 49.25 39.50
CA MET A 5 27.82 49.05 38.34
C MET A 5 26.58 48.31 38.83
N ASP A 6 25.65 49.07 39.40
CA ASP A 6 24.36 48.59 39.89
C ASP A 6 23.53 48.04 38.72
N TYR A 7 23.72 46.76 38.42
CA TYR A 7 22.87 46.01 37.50
C TYR A 7 21.50 45.86 38.16
N GLU A 8 20.58 46.77 37.84
CA GLU A 8 19.16 46.65 38.19
C GLU A 8 18.67 45.24 37.85
N ARG A 9 18.44 44.42 38.88
CA ARG A 9 17.82 43.11 38.70
C ARG A 9 16.43 43.38 38.11
N PRO A 10 16.11 42.86 36.90
CA PRO A 10 14.85 43.20 36.24
C PRO A 10 13.69 42.85 37.16
N ASN A 11 12.65 43.69 37.17
CA ASN A 11 11.50 43.54 38.07
C ASN A 11 10.66 42.30 37.71
N ILE A 12 11.09 41.11 38.15
CA ILE A 12 10.42 39.83 37.86
C ILE A 12 9.07 39.76 38.57
N GLU A 13 7.99 39.90 37.80
CA GLU A 13 6.63 39.72 38.29
C GLU A 13 6.37 38.23 38.53
N THR A 14 6.41 37.79 39.79
CA THR A 14 5.96 36.42 40.16
C THR A 14 4.45 36.31 39.95
N ILE A 15 3.98 35.20 39.35
CA ILE A 15 2.57 34.94 39.04
C ILE A 15 2.20 33.54 39.55
N LYS A 16 1.22 33.46 40.45
CA LYS A 16 0.60 32.19 40.87
C LYS A 16 -0.56 31.83 39.93
N CYS A 17 -0.36 30.73 39.20
CA CYS A 17 -1.32 30.18 38.26
C CYS A 17 -1.84 28.82 38.78
N VAL A 18 -3.15 28.69 39.00
CA VAL A 18 -3.78 27.46 39.52
C VAL A 18 -4.58 26.78 38.42
N VAL A 19 -4.42 25.47 38.25
CA VAL A 19 -5.10 24.69 37.21
C VAL A 19 -6.19 23.82 37.86
N VAL A 20 -7.43 23.96 37.39
CA VAL A 20 -8.66 23.46 38.05
C VAL A 20 -9.54 22.73 37.03
N GLY A 21 -10.38 21.80 37.47
CA GLY A 21 -11.27 21.01 36.60
C GLY A 21 -11.29 19.52 36.97
N ASP A 22 -12.13 18.75 36.28
CA ASP A 22 -12.42 17.33 36.53
C ASP A 22 -11.17 16.40 36.60
N ASN A 23 -11.39 15.19 37.10
CA ASN A 23 -10.41 14.12 37.01
C ASN A 23 -10.15 13.71 35.55
N ALA A 24 -8.92 13.28 35.27
CA ALA A 24 -8.43 12.81 33.96
C ALA A 24 -8.46 13.80 32.77
N VAL A 25 -8.98 15.05 32.91
CA VAL A 25 -9.05 16.03 31.80
C VAL A 25 -7.71 16.57 31.30
N GLY A 26 -6.58 16.12 31.87
CA GLY A 26 -5.24 16.47 31.38
C GLY A 26 -4.51 17.60 32.12
N LYS A 27 -5.05 18.15 33.22
CA LYS A 27 -4.44 19.24 34.00
C LYS A 27 -2.93 19.02 34.27
N THR A 28 -2.60 17.88 34.87
CA THR A 28 -1.21 17.48 35.16
C THR A 28 -0.36 17.36 33.90
N ARG A 29 -0.88 16.82 32.80
CA ARG A 29 -0.17 16.73 31.51
C ARG A 29 0.15 18.10 30.93
N LEU A 30 -0.80 19.04 31.00
CA LEU A 30 -0.65 20.42 30.53
C LEU A 30 0.40 21.18 31.38
N ILE A 31 0.41 20.98 32.69
CA ILE A 31 1.44 21.52 33.59
C ILE A 31 2.82 20.92 33.27
N CYS A 32 2.94 19.60 33.19
CA CYS A 32 4.21 18.93 32.90
C CYS A 32 4.78 19.37 31.54
N ALA A 33 3.96 19.47 30.49
CA ALA A 33 4.44 19.89 29.18
C ALA A 33 4.97 21.34 29.18
N ARG A 34 4.33 22.26 29.91
CA ARG A 34 4.85 23.63 30.11
C ARG A 34 6.09 23.67 31.00
N ALA A 35 6.15 22.89 32.07
CA ALA A 35 7.24 22.91 33.04
C ALA A 35 8.53 22.23 32.52
N CYS A 36 8.40 21.20 31.70
CA CYS A 36 9.52 20.49 31.07
C CYS A 36 9.99 21.18 29.78
N ASN A 37 9.09 21.86 29.06
CA ASN A 37 9.37 22.53 27.78
C ASN A 37 9.98 21.60 26.71
N THR A 38 9.57 20.32 26.73
CA THR A 38 10.12 19.25 25.88
C THR A 38 9.04 18.34 25.32
N THR A 39 9.39 17.67 24.22
CA THR A 39 8.64 16.57 23.58
C THR A 39 8.56 15.35 24.52
N LEU A 40 7.53 15.27 25.35
CA LEU A 40 7.20 14.02 26.05
C LEU A 40 6.79 12.96 25.01
N THR A 41 7.39 11.77 25.08
CA THR A 41 7.04 10.69 24.12
C THR A 41 5.60 10.22 24.34
N GLN A 42 4.98 9.65 23.30
CA GLN A 42 3.62 9.09 23.41
C GLN A 42 3.49 8.09 24.57
N TYR A 43 4.54 7.31 24.84
CA TYR A 43 4.62 6.43 26.01
C TYR A 43 4.62 7.19 27.33
N GLN A 44 5.43 8.25 27.48
CA GLN A 44 5.45 9.10 28.68
C GLN A 44 4.12 9.84 28.90
N LEU A 45 3.43 10.22 27.82
CA LEU A 45 2.09 10.83 27.89
C LEU A 45 1.01 9.83 28.33
N LEU A 46 1.10 8.56 27.90
CA LEU A 46 0.14 7.51 28.25
C LEU A 46 0.43 6.83 29.59
N ALA A 47 1.68 6.85 30.06
CA ALA A 47 2.12 6.26 31.33
C ALA A 47 1.30 6.77 32.54
N THR A 48 1.05 5.88 33.49
CA THR A 48 0.00 6.13 34.49
C THR A 48 0.46 6.88 35.74
N HIS A 49 -0.11 8.08 35.89
CA HIS A 49 -0.76 8.48 37.15
C HIS A 49 0.15 8.72 38.37
N VAL A 50 0.96 9.77 38.32
CA VAL A 50 1.46 10.42 39.55
C VAL A 50 0.25 10.93 40.36
N PRO A 51 0.10 10.59 41.66
CA PRO A 51 -1.02 11.09 42.48
C PRO A 51 -0.96 12.62 42.66
N THR A 52 -2.03 13.31 42.26
CA THR A 52 -2.03 14.77 42.13
C THR A 52 -2.21 15.53 43.46
N VAL A 53 -1.12 15.64 44.24
CA VAL A 53 -0.88 16.79 45.14
C VAL A 53 0.46 17.41 44.80
N TRP A 54 0.56 17.98 43.59
CA TRP A 54 1.69 18.82 43.20
C TRP A 54 1.35 20.28 43.47
N ALA A 55 1.30 20.61 44.76
CA ALA A 55 1.49 21.98 45.23
C ALA A 55 2.96 22.35 45.00
N ILE A 56 3.29 22.79 43.78
CA ILE A 56 4.67 23.12 43.41
C ILE A 56 5.07 24.44 44.10
N ASP A 57 5.58 24.34 45.32
CA ASP A 57 6.51 25.34 45.89
C ASP A 57 7.96 24.79 45.93
N GLN A 58 8.21 23.66 45.22
CA GLN A 58 9.56 23.19 44.88
C GLN A 58 10.37 24.22 44.08
N TYR A 59 9.73 25.26 43.52
CA TYR A 59 10.40 26.49 43.03
C TYR A 59 11.32 27.15 44.06
N ARG A 60 11.20 26.83 45.35
CA ARG A 60 12.07 27.31 46.44
C ARG A 60 13.20 26.36 46.81
N VAL A 61 13.26 25.18 46.20
CA VAL A 61 14.16 24.07 46.57
C VAL A 61 14.96 23.55 45.37
N CYS A 62 14.36 23.47 44.18
CA CYS A 62 15.04 23.05 42.95
C CYS A 62 15.28 24.26 42.04
N GLN A 63 16.56 24.60 41.83
CA GLN A 63 16.95 25.77 41.03
C GLN A 63 16.57 25.63 39.55
N GLU A 64 16.71 24.44 38.94
CA GLU A 64 16.29 24.21 37.55
C GLU A 64 14.79 24.50 37.35
N VAL A 65 13.96 24.12 38.31
CA VAL A 65 12.50 24.35 38.25
C VAL A 65 12.15 25.83 38.43
N LEU A 66 12.97 26.58 39.20
CA LEU A 66 12.86 28.03 39.28
C LEU A 66 13.33 28.73 37.99
N GLU A 67 14.38 28.23 37.34
CA GLU A 67 14.90 28.77 36.07
C GLU A 67 13.92 28.50 34.92
N ARG A 68 13.41 27.27 34.78
CA ARG A 68 12.32 26.92 33.85
C ARG A 68 10.99 27.64 34.14
N SER A 69 10.83 28.28 35.30
CA SER A 69 9.66 29.12 35.61
C SER A 69 9.73 30.53 35.00
N ARG A 70 10.92 30.98 34.56
CA ARG A 70 11.14 32.34 34.06
C ARG A 70 10.77 32.43 32.58
N ASP A 71 10.02 33.46 32.22
CA ASP A 71 9.63 33.77 30.83
C ASP A 71 9.54 35.30 30.66
N VAL A 72 9.38 35.77 29.42
CA VAL A 72 9.19 37.19 29.10
C VAL A 72 7.92 37.34 28.24
N VAL A 73 6.89 37.96 28.79
CA VAL A 73 5.59 38.16 28.12
C VAL A 73 5.31 39.64 27.97
N ASP A 74 5.14 40.10 26.72
CA ASP A 74 4.90 41.50 26.36
C ASP A 74 5.88 42.49 27.02
N GLU A 75 7.19 42.18 26.91
CA GLU A 75 8.32 42.89 27.53
C GLU A 75 8.40 42.83 29.07
N VAL A 76 7.52 42.08 29.76
CA VAL A 76 7.56 41.88 31.20
C VAL A 76 8.21 40.55 31.55
N SER A 77 9.34 40.59 32.28
CA SER A 77 9.95 39.41 32.91
C SER A 77 9.04 38.85 34.00
N VAL A 78 8.71 37.56 33.93
CA VAL A 78 7.79 36.89 34.86
C VAL A 78 8.41 35.62 35.45
N SER A 79 7.91 35.19 36.60
CA SER A 79 8.14 33.84 37.15
C SER A 79 6.80 33.16 37.37
N LEU A 80 6.48 32.18 36.52
CA LEU A 80 5.19 31.48 36.50
C LEU A 80 5.23 30.28 37.43
N ARG A 81 4.51 30.34 38.55
CA ARG A 81 4.36 29.22 39.49
C ARG A 81 3.06 28.49 39.23
N LEU A 82 3.15 27.24 38.77
CA LEU A 82 2.04 26.36 38.44
C LEU A 82 1.59 25.57 39.67
N TRP A 83 0.28 25.49 39.89
CA TRP A 83 -0.34 24.72 40.98
C TRP A 83 -1.37 23.75 40.39
N ASP A 84 -1.14 22.45 40.53
CA ASP A 84 -2.11 21.41 40.12
C ASP A 84 -3.12 21.14 41.25
N THR A 85 -4.31 20.64 40.91
CA THR A 85 -5.40 20.40 41.87
C THR A 85 -6.14 19.09 41.63
N PHE A 86 -6.66 18.49 42.73
CA PHE A 86 -7.57 17.35 42.65
C PHE A 86 -8.79 17.67 41.77
N GLY A 87 -9.11 16.79 40.83
CA GLY A 87 -10.35 16.84 40.05
C GLY A 87 -11.52 16.08 40.66
N ASP A 88 -11.36 15.55 41.88
CA ASP A 88 -12.42 14.95 42.70
C ASP A 88 -13.15 16.06 43.47
N HIS A 89 -14.44 16.25 43.20
CA HIS A 89 -15.23 17.32 43.82
C HIS A 89 -15.25 17.26 45.36
N HIS A 90 -15.07 16.08 45.96
CA HIS A 90 -15.10 15.88 47.42
C HIS A 90 -13.79 16.26 48.13
N LYS A 91 -12.73 16.68 47.42
CA LYS A 91 -11.47 17.14 48.03
C LYS A 91 -11.45 18.65 48.24
N ASP A 92 -11.01 19.07 49.43
CA ASP A 92 -10.76 20.49 49.72
C ASP A 92 -9.60 21.02 48.87
N ARG A 93 -9.82 22.16 48.20
CA ARG A 93 -8.87 22.89 47.37
C ARG A 93 -8.57 24.30 47.87
N ARG A 94 -9.12 24.73 49.01
CA ARG A 94 -9.03 26.11 49.53
C ARG A 94 -7.58 26.63 49.64
N PHE A 95 -6.65 25.75 50.01
CA PHE A 95 -5.21 26.06 50.07
C PHE A 95 -4.61 26.46 48.70
N ALA A 96 -5.13 25.91 47.60
CA ALA A 96 -4.66 26.23 46.25
C ALA A 96 -5.08 27.64 45.82
N TYR A 97 -6.32 28.06 46.11
CA TYR A 97 -6.84 29.37 45.67
C TYR A 97 -6.20 30.58 46.35
N GLY A 98 -5.64 30.42 47.55
CA GLY A 98 -5.02 31.51 48.32
C GLY A 98 -3.95 32.29 47.52
N ARG A 99 -4.17 33.61 47.36
CA ARG A 99 -3.31 34.55 46.62
C ARG A 99 -3.05 34.15 45.15
N SER A 100 -4.05 33.60 44.45
CA SER A 100 -3.92 33.24 43.03
C SER A 100 -4.08 34.46 42.12
N ASP A 101 -3.14 34.65 41.19
CA ASP A 101 -3.15 35.74 40.22
C ASP A 101 -3.98 35.41 38.97
N VAL A 102 -4.10 34.13 38.63
CA VAL A 102 -4.95 33.62 37.54
C VAL A 102 -5.34 32.15 37.80
N VAL A 103 -6.52 31.74 37.31
CA VAL A 103 -6.96 30.34 37.29
C VAL A 103 -7.14 29.87 35.85
N VAL A 104 -6.59 28.70 35.54
CA VAL A 104 -6.80 27.96 34.29
C VAL A 104 -7.84 26.88 34.57
N LEU A 105 -9.02 27.00 33.97
CA LEU A 105 -10.12 26.05 34.15
C LEU A 105 -10.17 25.09 32.96
N CYS A 106 -9.81 23.83 33.19
CA CYS A 106 -9.71 22.79 32.17
C CYS A 106 -10.94 21.88 32.14
N PHE A 107 -11.35 21.49 30.93
CA PHE A 107 -12.24 20.35 30.69
C PHE A 107 -11.66 19.48 29.56
N SER A 108 -12.17 18.25 29.40
CA SER A 108 -11.76 17.37 28.29
C SER A 108 -12.74 17.51 27.14
N ILE A 109 -12.24 17.75 25.92
CA ILE A 109 -13.10 17.78 24.73
C ILE A 109 -13.73 16.41 24.44
N ALA A 110 -13.28 15.32 25.08
CA ALA A 110 -13.84 13.97 24.95
C ALA A 110 -14.71 13.54 26.15
N ASN A 111 -15.10 14.48 27.02
CA ASN A 111 -16.03 14.24 28.12
C ASN A 111 -17.01 15.41 28.28
N PRO A 112 -18.22 15.35 27.69
CA PRO A 112 -19.24 16.39 27.76
C PRO A 112 -19.61 16.81 29.20
N ASN A 113 -19.60 15.86 30.15
CA ASN A 113 -19.90 16.16 31.55
C ASN A 113 -18.86 17.10 32.17
N SER A 114 -17.59 17.01 31.78
CA SER A 114 -16.55 17.91 32.30
C SER A 114 -16.74 19.37 31.85
N LEU A 115 -17.33 19.59 30.67
CA LEU A 115 -17.75 20.94 30.23
C LEU A 115 -19.01 21.42 30.97
N ASN A 116 -19.93 20.52 31.34
CA ASN A 116 -21.06 20.91 32.19
C ASN A 116 -20.57 21.33 33.60
N HIS A 117 -19.65 20.57 34.19
CA HIS A 117 -19.08 20.84 35.51
C HIS A 117 -18.31 22.17 35.59
N VAL A 118 -17.78 22.69 34.47
CA VAL A 118 -17.22 24.05 34.39
C VAL A 118 -18.22 25.08 34.90
N LYS A 119 -19.47 25.02 34.42
CA LYS A 119 -20.53 26.00 34.74
C LYS A 119 -21.22 25.71 36.07
N THR A 120 -21.54 24.44 36.35
CA THR A 120 -22.30 24.04 37.56
C THR A 120 -21.46 24.06 38.83
N THR A 121 -20.16 23.77 38.73
CA THR A 121 -19.33 23.40 39.89
C THR A 121 -18.07 24.25 39.96
N TRP A 122 -17.17 24.13 38.98
CA TRP A 122 -15.82 24.68 39.07
C TRP A 122 -15.78 26.21 39.05
N TYR A 123 -16.51 26.85 38.15
CA TYR A 123 -16.54 28.32 38.09
C TYR A 123 -17.16 28.94 39.35
N GLN A 124 -18.17 28.27 39.95
CA GLN A 124 -18.78 28.70 41.20
C GLN A 124 -17.79 28.56 42.37
N GLU A 125 -17.08 27.43 42.47
CA GLU A 125 -16.03 27.21 43.47
C GLU A 125 -14.92 28.27 43.38
N ILE A 126 -14.43 28.53 42.16
CA ILE A 126 -13.41 29.56 41.89
C ILE A 126 -13.92 30.95 42.28
N LYS A 127 -15.15 31.32 41.90
CA LYS A 127 -15.70 32.64 42.21
C LYS A 127 -16.13 32.81 43.68
N HIS A 128 -16.37 31.72 44.41
CA HIS A 128 -16.55 31.75 45.85
C HIS A 128 -15.22 32.02 46.59
N PHE A 129 -14.12 31.32 46.24
CA PHE A 129 -12.84 31.46 46.97
C PHE A 129 -11.93 32.59 46.46
N CYS A 130 -11.97 32.94 45.18
CA CYS A 130 -11.16 34.03 44.61
C CYS A 130 -11.93 34.87 43.56
N PRO A 131 -13.02 35.57 43.95
CA PRO A 131 -13.93 36.25 43.01
C PRO A 131 -13.26 37.21 42.02
N ARG A 132 -12.25 37.96 42.48
CA ARG A 132 -11.51 38.95 41.67
C ARG A 132 -10.41 38.35 40.78
N THR A 133 -10.07 37.07 40.96
CA THR A 133 -9.02 36.43 40.15
C THR A 133 -9.55 36.17 38.73
N PRO A 134 -8.81 36.53 37.68
CA PRO A 134 -9.17 36.21 36.30
C PRO A 134 -9.14 34.70 36.07
N VAL A 135 -10.04 34.23 35.22
CA VAL A 135 -10.17 32.81 34.85
C VAL A 135 -10.06 32.71 33.34
N ILE A 136 -9.39 31.69 32.82
CA ILE A 136 -9.41 31.34 31.40
C ILE A 136 -9.94 29.90 31.24
N LEU A 137 -10.75 29.65 30.21
CA LEU A 137 -11.30 28.32 29.92
C LEU A 137 -10.41 27.59 28.91
N VAL A 138 -10.09 26.32 29.18
CA VAL A 138 -9.23 25.49 28.33
C VAL A 138 -9.89 24.16 27.99
N GLY A 139 -10.12 23.92 26.70
CA GLY A 139 -10.43 22.60 26.17
C GLY A 139 -9.14 21.78 26.01
N CYS A 140 -9.01 20.68 26.74
CA CYS A 140 -7.86 19.79 26.68
C CYS A 140 -8.14 18.55 25.83
N GLN A 141 -7.07 17.94 25.31
CA GLN A 141 -7.07 16.70 24.50
C GLN A 141 -7.63 16.89 23.08
N LEU A 142 -7.27 18.00 22.43
CA LEU A 142 -7.71 18.36 21.07
C LEU A 142 -7.41 17.26 20.02
N ASP A 143 -6.33 16.51 20.22
CA ASP A 143 -5.92 15.33 19.43
C ASP A 143 -7.08 14.35 19.17
N LEU A 144 -8.00 14.20 20.13
CA LEU A 144 -9.12 13.26 20.06
C LEU A 144 -10.21 13.65 19.03
N ARG A 145 -10.08 14.78 18.31
CA ARG A 145 -10.97 15.13 17.18
C ARG A 145 -10.65 14.43 15.87
N TYR A 146 -9.44 13.89 15.71
CA TYR A 146 -8.99 13.22 14.48
C TYR A 146 -8.18 11.93 14.74
N ALA A 147 -7.81 11.64 15.99
CA ALA A 147 -7.22 10.36 16.35
C ALA A 147 -8.14 9.15 16.03
N ASP A 148 -7.54 7.99 15.76
CA ASP A 148 -8.27 6.72 15.75
C ASP A 148 -8.77 6.41 17.18
N LEU A 149 -10.06 6.63 17.41
CA LEU A 149 -10.71 6.34 18.69
C LEU A 149 -10.68 4.84 19.03
N GLU A 150 -10.51 3.92 18.08
CA GLU A 150 -10.34 2.51 18.41
C GLU A 150 -8.95 2.23 18.98
N ALA A 151 -7.87 2.67 18.33
CA ALA A 151 -6.53 2.58 18.89
C ALA A 151 -6.43 3.29 20.24
N VAL A 152 -7.03 4.48 20.38
CA VAL A 152 -7.09 5.20 21.67
C VAL A 152 -7.86 4.41 22.72
N ASN A 153 -8.98 3.76 22.40
CA ASN A 153 -9.71 2.94 23.37
C ASN A 153 -8.97 1.63 23.70
N ARG A 154 -8.30 0.98 22.73
CA ARG A 154 -7.41 -0.17 22.95
C ARG A 154 -6.22 0.16 23.86
N ALA A 155 -5.71 1.40 23.79
CA ALA A 155 -4.60 1.89 24.62
C ALA A 155 -5.01 2.46 25.99
N ARG A 156 -6.31 2.58 26.29
CA ARG A 156 -6.84 3.05 27.58
C ARG A 156 -7.03 1.87 28.55
N ARG A 157 -7.16 2.18 29.85
CA ARG A 157 -7.41 1.16 30.89
C ARG A 157 -8.68 0.35 30.54
N PRO A 158 -8.69 -1.00 30.63
CA PRO A 158 -9.84 -1.83 30.20
C PRO A 158 -11.19 -1.50 30.87
N LEU A 159 -11.18 -0.94 32.09
CA LEU A 159 -12.38 -0.54 32.83
C LEU A 159 -12.84 0.90 32.56
N ALA A 160 -12.16 1.66 31.68
CA ALA A 160 -12.57 3.02 31.34
C ALA A 160 -13.66 3.00 30.27
N ARG A 161 -14.71 3.82 30.43
CA ARG A 161 -15.75 3.97 29.39
C ARG A 161 -15.10 4.30 28.03
N PRO A 162 -15.39 3.54 26.96
CA PRO A 162 -14.91 3.87 25.62
C PRO A 162 -15.40 5.25 25.18
N ILE A 163 -14.51 6.02 24.56
CA ILE A 163 -14.85 7.30 23.93
C ILE A 163 -15.55 6.98 22.61
N LYS A 164 -16.80 7.44 22.46
CA LYS A 164 -17.55 7.37 21.20
C LYS A 164 -17.38 8.68 20.43
N ARG A 165 -17.59 8.67 19.11
CA ARG A 165 -17.53 9.90 18.29
C ARG A 165 -18.49 11.00 18.78
N GLY A 166 -19.66 10.63 19.30
CA GLY A 166 -20.63 11.57 19.90
C GLY A 166 -20.23 12.13 21.27
N ASP A 167 -19.16 11.64 21.91
CA ASP A 167 -18.58 12.25 23.12
C ASP A 167 -17.63 13.41 22.78
N ILE A 168 -17.20 13.54 21.52
CA ILE A 168 -16.23 14.55 21.09
C ILE A 168 -16.94 15.89 20.90
N LEU A 169 -16.62 16.85 21.76
CA LEU A 169 -17.14 18.21 21.74
C LEU A 169 -16.54 19.02 20.56
N PRO A 170 -17.38 19.58 19.68
CA PRO A 170 -16.91 20.53 18.67
C PRO A 170 -16.57 21.88 19.36
N PRO A 171 -15.59 22.66 18.86
CA PRO A 171 -15.04 23.83 19.55
C PRO A 171 -16.08 24.91 19.92
N GLU A 172 -17.16 25.02 19.13
CA GLU A 172 -18.27 25.94 19.39
C GLU A 172 -18.82 25.79 20.82
N ARG A 173 -18.89 24.57 21.36
CA ARG A 173 -19.39 24.29 22.72
C ARG A 173 -18.52 24.92 23.81
N GLY A 174 -17.21 24.89 23.65
CA GLY A 174 -16.29 25.54 24.59
C GLY A 174 -16.42 27.07 24.55
N ARG A 175 -16.60 27.64 23.35
CA ARG A 175 -16.87 29.08 23.19
C ARG A 175 -18.23 29.52 23.73
N GLU A 176 -19.28 28.71 23.57
CA GLU A 176 -20.61 28.98 24.15
C GLU A 176 -20.49 29.21 25.67
N VAL A 177 -19.89 28.27 26.39
CA VAL A 177 -19.70 28.34 27.84
C VAL A 177 -18.74 29.48 28.24
N ALA A 178 -17.64 29.68 27.51
CA ALA A 178 -16.72 30.80 27.77
C ALA A 178 -17.40 32.17 27.61
N LYS A 179 -18.27 32.32 26.59
CA LYS A 179 -19.03 33.54 26.32
C LYS A 179 -20.09 33.80 27.41
N GLU A 180 -20.80 32.77 27.87
CA GLU A 180 -21.72 32.89 29.02
C GLU A 180 -20.99 33.33 30.30
N LEU A 181 -19.79 32.81 30.55
CA LEU A 181 -19.01 33.09 31.76
C LEU A 181 -18.18 34.39 31.68
N GLY A 182 -18.10 35.03 30.51
CA GLY A 182 -17.34 36.27 30.29
C GLY A 182 -15.82 36.09 30.30
N ILE A 183 -15.32 34.90 29.92
CA ILE A 183 -13.90 34.51 30.01
C ILE A 183 -13.35 34.13 28.62
N PRO A 184 -12.03 34.25 28.37
CA PRO A 184 -11.45 33.81 27.11
C PRO A 184 -11.38 32.27 27.05
N TYR A 185 -11.48 31.74 25.82
CA TYR A 185 -11.39 30.32 25.51
C TYR A 185 -10.11 30.00 24.74
N TYR A 186 -9.50 28.87 25.06
CA TYR A 186 -8.34 28.29 24.40
C TYR A 186 -8.50 26.77 24.29
N GLU A 187 -7.82 26.15 23.33
CA GLU A 187 -7.71 24.69 23.24
C GLU A 187 -6.26 24.22 23.21
N THR A 188 -6.03 22.98 23.65
CA THR A 188 -4.70 22.39 23.76
C THR A 188 -4.69 20.92 23.33
N SER A 189 -3.64 20.56 22.58
CA SER A 189 -3.17 19.17 22.48
C SER A 189 -1.79 19.09 23.11
N VAL A 190 -1.63 18.22 24.10
CA VAL A 190 -0.31 17.94 24.68
C VAL A 190 0.49 16.99 23.77
N PHE A 191 -0.20 16.19 22.94
CA PHE A 191 0.40 15.28 21.97
C PHE A 191 1.09 16.06 20.83
N ASP A 192 0.36 16.98 20.20
CA ASP A 192 0.84 17.82 19.10
C ASP A 192 1.53 19.12 19.60
N GLN A 193 1.70 19.26 20.92
CA GLN A 193 2.22 20.44 21.64
C GLN A 193 1.47 21.77 21.36
N PHE A 194 0.30 21.71 20.71
CA PHE A 194 -0.52 22.85 20.36
C PHE A 194 -1.14 23.55 21.57
N GLY A 195 -1.14 24.88 21.54
CA GLY A 195 -1.87 25.74 22.49
C GLY A 195 -1.27 25.87 23.88
N ILE A 196 -0.26 25.06 24.25
CA ILE A 196 0.36 25.08 25.58
C ILE A 196 0.91 26.47 25.89
N LYS A 197 1.69 27.05 24.98
CA LYS A 197 2.24 28.41 25.17
C LYS A 197 1.12 29.45 25.20
N ASP A 198 0.15 29.37 24.29
CA ASP A 198 -0.97 30.32 24.21
C ASP A 198 -1.74 30.41 25.54
N VAL A 199 -2.08 29.26 26.13
CA VAL A 199 -2.78 29.18 27.42
C VAL A 199 -2.00 29.89 28.52
N PHE A 200 -0.70 29.59 28.68
CA PHE A 200 0.08 30.16 29.77
C PHE A 200 0.49 31.61 29.55
N ASP A 201 0.84 32.02 28.33
CA ASP A 201 1.09 33.43 27.98
C ASP A 201 -0.16 34.29 28.20
N ASN A 202 -1.34 33.79 27.82
CA ASN A 202 -2.58 34.55 27.98
C ASN A 202 -3.12 34.52 29.43
N ALA A 203 -2.83 33.46 30.20
CA ALA A 203 -3.01 33.46 31.65
C ALA A 203 -2.12 34.54 32.32
N ILE A 204 -0.85 34.65 31.90
CA ILE A 204 0.08 35.69 32.34
C ILE A 204 -0.44 37.09 31.99
N ARG A 205 -0.90 37.32 30.75
CA ARG A 205 -1.52 38.60 30.34
C ARG A 205 -2.73 38.96 31.21
N ALA A 206 -3.61 37.99 31.48
CA ALA A 206 -4.78 38.20 32.33
C ALA A 206 -4.40 38.55 33.79
N ALA A 207 -3.42 37.84 34.37
CA ALA A 207 -2.86 38.13 35.69
C ALA A 207 -2.25 39.54 35.76
N LEU A 208 -1.38 39.90 34.82
CA LEU A 208 -0.68 41.19 34.78
C LEU A 208 -1.65 42.36 34.53
N ILE A 209 -2.69 42.17 33.71
CA ILE A 209 -3.75 43.17 33.53
C ILE A 209 -4.54 43.36 34.82
N SER A 210 -4.98 42.29 35.49
CA SER A 210 -5.67 42.37 36.79
C SER A 210 -4.80 43.11 37.82
N ARG A 211 -3.51 42.73 37.91
CA ARG A 211 -2.52 43.39 38.77
C ARG A 211 -2.35 44.87 38.45
N ARG A 212 -2.33 45.26 37.16
CA ARG A 212 -2.28 46.67 36.72
C ARG A 212 -3.51 47.47 37.14
N HIS A 213 -4.71 46.87 37.13
CA HIS A 213 -5.92 47.52 37.64
C HIS A 213 -5.90 47.73 39.17
N LEU A 214 -5.17 46.90 39.91
CA LEU A 214 -4.98 47.01 41.36
C LEU A 214 -3.75 47.87 41.77
N GLN A 215 -2.76 48.01 40.88
CA GLN A 215 -1.48 48.69 41.13
C GLN A 215 -1.13 49.64 39.97
N PHE A 216 -1.98 50.65 39.75
CA PHE A 216 -1.95 51.51 38.55
C PHE A 216 -0.63 52.29 38.34
N TRP A 217 0.18 52.44 39.39
CA TRP A 217 1.50 53.08 39.36
C TRP A 217 2.59 52.22 38.70
N LYS A 218 2.39 50.90 38.52
CA LYS A 218 3.34 50.02 37.82
C LYS A 218 3.40 50.35 36.32
N SER A 219 4.36 51.19 35.94
CA SER A 219 4.53 51.74 34.59
C SER A 219 4.89 50.67 33.55
N HIS A 220 5.70 49.67 33.90
CA HIS A 220 6.10 48.56 33.01
C HIS A 220 4.90 47.73 32.53
N LEU A 221 3.86 47.57 33.36
CA LEU A 221 2.66 46.81 33.00
C LEU A 221 1.78 47.51 31.95
N LYS A 222 2.06 48.78 31.57
CA LYS A 222 1.28 49.52 30.57
C LYS A 222 1.35 48.91 29.17
N LYS A 223 2.43 48.19 28.83
CA LYS A 223 2.62 47.53 27.51
C LYS A 223 1.90 46.19 27.37
N VAL A 224 1.48 45.55 28.48
CA VAL A 224 0.85 44.22 28.48
C VAL A 224 -0.46 44.23 27.69
N LYS A 225 -0.56 43.34 26.71
CA LYS A 225 -1.68 43.22 25.77
C LYS A 225 -2.85 42.46 26.40
N LYS A 226 -4.07 42.71 25.90
CA LYS A 226 -5.25 41.87 26.19
C LYS A 226 -4.93 40.40 25.80
N PRO A 227 -5.53 39.38 26.45
CA PRO A 227 -5.42 37.98 26.02
C PRO A 227 -5.65 37.81 24.51
N LEU A 228 -4.67 37.25 23.82
CA LEU A 228 -4.64 37.15 22.37
C LEU A 228 -5.65 36.11 21.87
N LEU A 229 -6.06 36.25 20.61
CA LEU A 229 -6.90 35.26 19.94
C LEU A 229 -6.01 34.12 19.44
N GLN A 230 -6.33 32.88 19.80
CA GLN A 230 -5.62 31.69 19.32
C GLN A 230 -6.09 31.35 17.90
N ALA A 231 -5.15 31.06 17.00
CA ALA A 231 -5.43 30.52 15.67
C ALA A 231 -5.83 29.04 15.78
N PRO A 232 -6.76 28.54 14.96
CA PRO A 232 -7.26 27.18 15.10
C PRO A 232 -6.24 26.13 14.67
N PHE A 233 -6.28 24.97 15.31
CA PHE A 233 -5.41 23.85 14.96
C PHE A 233 -5.88 23.16 13.68
N LEU A 234 -5.11 23.30 12.60
CA LEU A 234 -5.24 22.48 11.40
C LEU A 234 -4.57 21.12 11.67
N PRO A 235 -5.33 20.00 11.75
CA PRO A 235 -4.72 18.70 11.97
C PRO A 235 -3.84 18.29 10.78
N PRO A 236 -2.77 17.51 11.02
CA PRO A 236 -1.92 17.01 9.96
C PRO A 236 -2.73 16.20 8.94
N LYS A 237 -2.30 16.21 7.67
CA LYS A 237 -2.80 15.21 6.71
C LYS A 237 -2.44 13.82 7.22
N ALA A 238 -3.34 12.86 7.04
CA ALA A 238 -3.01 11.45 7.22
C ALA A 238 -1.84 11.06 6.27
N PRO A 239 -1.01 10.06 6.61
CA PRO A 239 -0.09 9.48 5.64
C PRO A 239 -0.85 8.71 4.55
N PRO A 240 -0.32 8.60 3.32
CA PRO A 240 -0.90 7.75 2.29
C PRO A 240 -0.88 6.27 2.71
N PRO A 241 -1.88 5.46 2.32
CA PRO A 241 -1.83 4.02 2.53
C PRO A 241 -0.70 3.40 1.69
N VAL A 242 0.05 2.49 2.30
CA VAL A 242 1.15 1.77 1.64
C VAL A 242 0.61 0.47 1.07
N ILE A 243 0.73 0.29 -0.24
CA ILE A 243 0.40 -0.97 -0.93
C ILE A 243 1.34 -2.07 -0.43
N LYS A 244 0.76 -3.14 0.11
CA LYS A 244 1.48 -4.33 0.52
C LYS A 244 1.41 -5.35 -0.60
N ILE A 245 2.56 -5.66 -1.17
CA ILE A 245 2.72 -6.88 -1.96
C ILE A 245 2.75 -8.04 -0.94
N PRO A 246 1.89 -9.07 -1.05
CA PRO A 246 2.04 -10.27 -0.23
C PRO A 246 3.35 -10.95 -0.62
N GLU A 247 3.88 -11.86 0.21
CA GLU A 247 4.93 -12.74 -0.28
C GLU A 247 4.39 -13.48 -1.53
N CYS A 248 5.15 -13.45 -2.63
CA CYS A 248 4.84 -14.27 -3.80
C CYS A 248 4.61 -15.70 -3.29
N PRO A 249 3.55 -16.41 -3.73
CA PRO A 249 3.44 -17.84 -3.47
C PRO A 249 4.76 -18.46 -3.91
N VAL A 250 5.55 -18.88 -2.92
CA VAL A 250 6.86 -19.49 -3.20
C VAL A 250 6.48 -20.80 -3.85
N PRO A 251 6.81 -21.04 -5.14
CA PRO A 251 6.60 -22.35 -5.68
C PRO A 251 7.44 -23.27 -4.80
N SER A 252 6.77 -24.19 -4.11
CA SER A 252 7.47 -25.21 -3.34
C SER A 252 8.48 -25.83 -4.29
N THR A 253 9.71 -26.09 -3.83
CA THR A 253 10.77 -26.56 -4.75
C THR A 253 10.43 -27.92 -5.39
N ASN A 254 9.38 -28.57 -4.88
CA ASN A 254 8.71 -29.74 -5.43
C ASN A 254 7.51 -29.47 -6.35
N GLU A 255 7.07 -28.25 -6.70
CA GLU A 255 5.91 -28.06 -7.61
C GLU A 255 6.24 -28.51 -9.04
N ALA A 256 7.37 -28.06 -9.58
CA ALA A 256 7.88 -28.56 -10.86
C ALA A 256 8.25 -30.06 -10.77
N GLY A 257 8.77 -30.52 -9.62
CA GLY A 257 9.05 -31.94 -9.38
C GLY A 257 7.78 -32.80 -9.31
N TYR A 258 6.71 -32.27 -8.72
CA TYR A 258 5.39 -32.89 -8.63
C TYR A 258 4.79 -33.03 -10.02
N LEU A 259 5.03 -32.11 -10.95
CA LEU A 259 4.61 -32.29 -12.34
C LEU A 259 5.38 -33.41 -13.07
N LEU A 260 6.57 -33.81 -12.60
CA LEU A 260 7.28 -35.00 -13.10
C LEU A 260 6.76 -36.30 -12.45
N ASP A 261 6.38 -36.27 -11.18
CA ASP A 261 5.71 -37.40 -10.49
C ASP A 261 4.23 -37.55 -10.90
N SER A 262 3.61 -36.46 -11.34
CA SER A 262 2.20 -36.29 -11.69
C SER A 262 2.08 -35.66 -13.10
N PRO A 263 2.39 -36.41 -14.18
CA PRO A 263 2.55 -35.91 -15.55
C PRO A 263 1.25 -35.46 -16.27
N LEU A 264 0.60 -34.42 -15.74
CA LEU A 264 -0.49 -33.70 -16.40
C LEU A 264 0.03 -32.88 -17.59
N CYS A 265 -0.58 -33.07 -18.77
CA CYS A 265 -0.15 -32.46 -20.05
C CYS A 265 1.24 -32.91 -20.55
N ALA A 266 1.72 -34.09 -20.15
CA ALA A 266 2.97 -34.65 -20.67
C ALA A 266 2.90 -34.95 -22.18
N ASP A 267 3.93 -34.50 -22.90
CA ASP A 267 4.03 -34.51 -24.35
C ASP A 267 5.28 -35.27 -24.87
N VAL A 268 6.10 -35.80 -23.96
CA VAL A 268 7.21 -36.72 -24.24
C VAL A 268 7.20 -37.92 -23.26
N MET A 269 7.51 -39.11 -23.75
CA MET A 269 7.69 -40.34 -22.97
C MET A 269 9.05 -40.95 -23.29
N PHE A 270 9.85 -41.21 -22.26
CA PHE A 270 11.10 -41.96 -22.36
C PHE A 270 10.86 -43.43 -22.10
N VAL A 271 11.40 -44.28 -22.98
CA VAL A 271 11.40 -45.74 -22.84
C VAL A 271 12.81 -46.20 -22.49
N LEU A 272 12.98 -46.78 -21.29
CA LEU A 272 14.26 -47.26 -20.77
C LEU A 272 14.19 -48.76 -20.49
N GLN A 273 15.21 -49.49 -20.95
CA GLN A 273 15.35 -50.94 -20.73
C GLN A 273 14.09 -51.74 -21.12
N GLU A 274 13.39 -51.28 -22.17
CA GLU A 274 12.20 -51.86 -22.82
C GLU A 274 10.95 -52.07 -21.94
N GLN A 275 10.98 -51.71 -20.66
CA GLN A 275 9.85 -51.86 -19.73
C GLN A 275 9.59 -50.65 -18.82
N ASN A 276 10.55 -49.72 -18.68
CA ASN A 276 10.36 -48.53 -17.83
C ASN A 276 9.96 -47.33 -18.68
N HIS A 277 8.75 -46.81 -18.43
CA HIS A 277 8.19 -45.65 -19.11
C HIS A 277 8.20 -44.44 -18.16
N ILE A 278 8.78 -43.32 -18.60
CA ILE A 278 8.81 -42.06 -17.82
C ILE A 278 8.28 -40.93 -18.68
N PHE A 279 7.13 -40.37 -18.29
CA PHE A 279 6.52 -39.20 -18.92
C PHE A 279 7.20 -37.90 -18.47
N ALA A 280 7.29 -36.92 -19.36
CA ALA A 280 7.84 -35.60 -19.08
C ALA A 280 7.30 -34.54 -20.06
N HIS A 281 7.80 -33.31 -19.94
CA HIS A 281 7.35 -32.12 -20.66
C HIS A 281 8.51 -31.52 -21.47
N LYS A 282 8.39 -31.44 -22.79
CA LYS A 282 9.46 -30.93 -23.69
C LYS A 282 9.91 -29.54 -23.27
N ILE A 283 8.97 -28.65 -22.94
CA ILE A 283 9.27 -27.27 -22.53
C ILE A 283 10.16 -27.20 -21.27
N TYR A 284 9.96 -28.06 -20.27
CA TYR A 284 10.81 -28.11 -19.07
C TYR A 284 12.23 -28.61 -19.38
N LEU A 285 12.36 -29.59 -20.27
CA LEU A 285 13.64 -30.19 -20.64
C LEU A 285 14.45 -29.27 -21.58
N ALA A 286 13.80 -28.71 -22.60
CA ALA A 286 14.40 -27.81 -23.58
C ALA A 286 14.83 -26.46 -22.98
N THR A 287 14.06 -25.93 -22.01
CA THR A 287 14.46 -24.71 -21.30
C THR A 287 15.65 -24.91 -20.36
N SER A 288 15.89 -26.14 -19.90
CA SER A 288 16.98 -26.48 -18.97
C SER A 288 18.17 -27.22 -19.59
N SER A 289 18.07 -27.74 -20.80
CA SER A 289 19.18 -28.37 -21.53
C SER A 289 19.10 -28.04 -23.02
N SER A 290 20.20 -27.53 -23.58
CA SER A 290 20.31 -27.33 -25.03
C SER A 290 20.22 -28.67 -25.79
N LYS A 291 20.72 -29.77 -25.22
CA LYS A 291 20.64 -31.09 -25.87
C LYS A 291 19.20 -31.55 -26.09
N PHE A 292 18.32 -31.31 -25.12
CA PHE A 292 16.88 -31.58 -25.27
C PHE A 292 16.16 -30.54 -26.14
N TYR A 293 16.62 -29.28 -26.15
CA TYR A 293 16.12 -28.24 -27.05
C TYR A 293 16.37 -28.62 -28.52
N ASP A 294 17.61 -28.98 -28.85
CA ASP A 294 18.01 -29.37 -30.20
C ASP A 294 17.36 -30.71 -30.60
N LEU A 295 17.23 -31.67 -29.67
CA LEU A 295 16.54 -32.94 -29.91
C LEU A 295 15.08 -32.72 -30.35
N PHE A 296 14.33 -31.89 -29.62
CA PHE A 296 12.90 -31.69 -29.91
C PHE A 296 12.61 -30.71 -31.05
N LEU A 297 13.63 -30.04 -31.61
CA LEU A 297 13.52 -29.28 -32.86
C LEU A 297 13.71 -30.13 -34.12
N MET A 298 14.26 -31.34 -34.01
CA MET A 298 14.35 -32.25 -35.15
C MET A 298 12.98 -32.86 -35.47
N GLU A 299 12.63 -32.89 -36.75
CA GLU A 299 11.40 -33.52 -37.23
C GLU A 299 11.41 -35.02 -36.92
N CYS A 300 10.36 -35.50 -36.26
CA CYS A 300 10.21 -36.93 -35.96
C CYS A 300 9.80 -37.70 -37.22
N GLU A 301 10.38 -38.89 -37.43
CA GLU A 301 9.86 -39.84 -38.42
C GLU A 301 8.42 -40.21 -38.05
N GLU A 302 7.49 -40.06 -38.99
CA GLU A 302 6.09 -40.44 -38.79
C GLU A 302 5.91 -41.93 -39.05
N SER A 303 5.27 -42.63 -38.11
CA SER A 303 5.09 -44.08 -38.18
C SER A 303 4.06 -44.43 -39.28
N PRO A 304 4.39 -45.38 -40.19
CA PRO A 304 3.52 -45.73 -41.31
C PRO A 304 2.32 -46.58 -40.85
N GLY A 305 1.33 -45.93 -40.25
CA GLY A 305 0.10 -46.56 -39.75
C GLY A 305 -1.11 -45.65 -39.56
N LEU A 306 -1.00 -44.34 -39.81
CA LEU A 306 -2.06 -43.35 -39.55
C LEU A 306 -2.98 -43.04 -40.76
N THR A 307 -2.88 -43.79 -41.86
CA THR A 307 -3.59 -43.52 -43.12
C THR A 307 -4.42 -44.71 -43.64
N GLU A 308 -5.32 -45.26 -42.81
CA GLU A 308 -6.50 -45.98 -43.36
C GLU A 308 -7.72 -46.09 -42.42
N MET A 309 -7.57 -46.02 -41.08
CA MET A 309 -8.66 -46.35 -40.13
C MET A 309 -9.48 -45.19 -39.54
N GLN A 310 -9.31 -43.94 -40.01
CA GLN A 310 -10.10 -42.79 -39.52
C GLN A 310 -10.91 -42.03 -40.57
N TYR A 311 -10.67 -42.21 -41.87
CA TYR A 311 -11.39 -41.44 -42.92
C TYR A 311 -12.86 -41.85 -43.16
N ASN A 312 -13.31 -42.98 -42.59
CA ASN A 312 -14.63 -43.57 -42.83
C ASN A 312 -15.58 -43.57 -41.62
N LYS A 313 -15.39 -42.66 -40.64
CA LYS A 313 -16.27 -42.59 -39.45
C LYS A 313 -16.86 -41.23 -39.06
N GLU A 314 -16.37 -40.11 -39.60
CA GLU A 314 -16.97 -38.78 -39.33
C GLU A 314 -18.06 -38.38 -40.34
N HIS A 315 -18.12 -39.03 -41.50
CA HIS A 315 -19.01 -38.63 -42.61
C HIS A 315 -20.46 -39.13 -42.53
N ILE A 316 -20.85 -39.83 -41.44
CA ILE A 316 -22.20 -40.42 -41.27
C ILE A 316 -23.03 -39.69 -40.18
N SER A 317 -22.44 -38.73 -39.46
CA SER A 317 -23.07 -38.05 -38.31
C SER A 317 -23.39 -36.56 -38.50
N ARG A 318 -23.45 -36.06 -39.76
CA ARG A 318 -23.82 -34.66 -40.06
C ARG A 318 -25.11 -34.46 -40.88
N ASP A 319 -25.67 -35.51 -41.48
CA ASP A 319 -26.80 -35.40 -42.42
C ASP A 319 -28.21 -35.50 -41.79
N PHE A 320 -28.36 -35.29 -40.48
CA PHE A 320 -29.64 -35.47 -39.78
C PHE A 320 -30.22 -34.24 -39.05
N LEU A 321 -29.63 -33.06 -39.21
CA LEU A 321 -30.16 -31.79 -38.68
C LEU A 321 -30.15 -30.64 -39.71
N SER A 322 -30.71 -30.89 -40.91
CA SER A 322 -31.23 -29.80 -41.75
C SER A 322 -32.37 -30.28 -42.66
N ARG A 323 -33.61 -29.97 -42.28
CA ARG A 323 -34.78 -29.98 -43.17
C ARG A 323 -35.95 -29.25 -42.51
N ARG A 324 -36.67 -28.44 -43.31
CA ARG A 324 -37.72 -27.47 -42.92
C ARG A 324 -37.17 -26.17 -42.31
N ASN A 325 -37.45 -24.97 -42.83
CA ASN A 325 -38.32 -24.59 -43.96
C ASN A 325 -37.70 -23.45 -44.79
N ASP A 326 -38.35 -23.20 -45.93
CA ASP A 326 -38.35 -22.02 -46.80
C ASP A 326 -38.51 -20.68 -45.99
N ASP A 327 -38.28 -19.48 -46.53
CA ASP A 327 -38.64 -19.01 -47.89
C ASP A 327 -37.84 -17.77 -48.36
N SER A 328 -37.80 -17.52 -49.69
CA SER A 328 -37.38 -16.27 -50.40
C SER A 328 -35.97 -15.68 -50.11
N ASP A 329 -35.21 -15.10 -51.05
CA ASP A 329 -35.58 -14.49 -52.34
C ASP A 329 -34.40 -14.46 -53.38
N GLU A 330 -34.67 -14.05 -54.63
CA GLU A 330 -33.67 -14.02 -55.73
C GLU A 330 -32.67 -12.84 -55.71
N ALA A 331 -31.42 -13.11 -56.09
CA ALA A 331 -30.58 -12.17 -56.87
C ALA A 331 -29.40 -12.88 -57.58
N THR A 332 -29.42 -12.97 -58.91
CA THR A 332 -28.28 -13.43 -59.73
C THR A 332 -27.24 -12.33 -59.96
N LEU A 333 -25.95 -12.72 -60.05
CA LEU A 333 -25.07 -12.27 -61.15
C LEU A 333 -23.85 -13.20 -61.31
N LYS A 334 -23.36 -13.33 -62.56
CA LYS A 334 -22.17 -14.10 -62.95
C LYS A 334 -21.10 -13.15 -63.49
N MET A 335 -19.82 -13.50 -63.32
CA MET A 335 -18.67 -13.34 -64.26
C MET A 335 -17.35 -13.31 -63.46
N SER A 336 -16.18 -13.66 -63.98
CA SER A 336 -15.73 -14.66 -64.99
C SER A 336 -14.20 -14.58 -65.08
N ASP A 337 -13.54 -15.65 -65.51
CA ASP A 337 -12.07 -15.82 -65.59
C ASP A 337 -11.24 -14.68 -66.20
N ALA A 338 -10.03 -14.49 -65.65
CA ALA A 338 -8.82 -14.14 -66.41
C ALA A 338 -7.54 -14.60 -65.65
N LYS A 339 -6.46 -14.94 -66.37
CA LYS A 339 -5.18 -15.44 -65.82
C LYS A 339 -3.97 -14.65 -66.34
N LEU A 340 -3.00 -14.38 -65.45
CA LEU A 340 -1.55 -14.29 -65.72
C LEU A 340 -1.08 -13.18 -66.73
N PRO A 341 0.24 -12.98 -67.01
CA PRO A 341 1.46 -13.59 -66.44
C PRO A 341 2.52 -12.58 -65.90
N THR A 342 3.64 -13.13 -65.43
CA THR A 342 4.92 -12.46 -65.09
C THR A 342 6.03 -12.81 -66.11
N PRO A 343 7.06 -11.95 -66.30
CA PRO A 343 8.44 -12.33 -66.69
C PRO A 343 9.37 -12.37 -65.44
N GLU A 344 10.39 -13.24 -65.27
CA GLU A 344 11.60 -13.57 -66.10
C GLU A 344 12.65 -12.45 -66.14
N SER A 345 13.98 -12.66 -66.04
CA SER A 345 14.90 -13.79 -65.68
C SER A 345 16.31 -13.17 -65.36
N ASP A 346 17.45 -13.79 -65.01
CA ASP A 346 17.98 -15.15 -64.73
C ASP A 346 19.19 -14.95 -63.73
N GLY A 347 20.06 -15.90 -63.29
CA GLY A 347 20.24 -17.29 -63.68
C GLY A 347 21.39 -18.09 -63.03
N THR A 348 21.16 -19.41 -63.02
CA THR A 348 22.11 -20.49 -63.42
C THR A 348 23.48 -20.67 -62.73
N LEU A 349 23.64 -21.81 -62.03
CA LEU A 349 24.75 -22.77 -62.29
C LEU A 349 24.41 -24.21 -61.82
N LYS A 350 25.08 -25.21 -62.41
CA LYS A 350 24.56 -26.58 -62.62
C LYS A 350 24.96 -27.62 -61.57
N THR A 351 24.08 -28.60 -61.37
CA THR A 351 24.34 -29.92 -60.75
C THR A 351 25.23 -30.80 -61.64
N LEU A 352 25.92 -31.77 -61.04
CA LEU A 352 26.45 -32.98 -61.70
C LEU A 352 25.93 -34.22 -60.99
N GLU A 353 25.61 -35.27 -61.74
CA GLU A 353 24.99 -36.50 -61.24
C GLU A 353 26.03 -37.50 -60.70
N LEU A 354 25.67 -38.24 -59.65
CA LEU A 354 26.18 -39.60 -59.40
C LEU A 354 25.04 -40.48 -58.91
N LYS A 355 24.87 -41.66 -59.53
CA LYS A 355 23.98 -42.73 -59.08
C LYS A 355 24.80 -43.74 -58.28
N ALA A 356 24.38 -44.04 -57.05
CA ALA A 356 24.84 -45.20 -56.30
C ALA A 356 23.80 -45.60 -55.23
N GLU A 357 23.21 -46.78 -55.44
CA GLU A 357 22.77 -47.81 -54.49
C GLU A 357 22.17 -47.43 -53.11
N ASP A 358 21.04 -48.07 -52.81
CA ASP A 358 20.31 -48.01 -51.53
C ASP A 358 21.12 -48.50 -50.30
N THR A 359 20.52 -48.36 -49.11
CA THR A 359 21.00 -48.86 -47.79
C THR A 359 22.01 -48.01 -46.99
N SER A 360 22.01 -46.67 -47.15
CA SER A 360 22.90 -45.78 -46.34
C SER A 360 22.26 -44.53 -45.69
N SER A 361 20.94 -44.31 -45.78
CA SER A 361 20.29 -43.14 -45.16
C SER A 361 20.09 -43.27 -43.65
N ALA A 362 19.49 -44.37 -43.18
CA ALA A 362 19.11 -44.57 -41.78
C ALA A 362 20.31 -44.45 -40.80
N THR A 363 21.48 -44.99 -41.18
CA THR A 363 22.70 -44.94 -40.37
C THR A 363 23.31 -43.55 -40.22
N LYS A 364 22.88 -42.54 -41.00
CA LYS A 364 23.27 -41.14 -40.79
C LYS A 364 22.38 -40.39 -39.81
N ALA A 365 21.12 -40.80 -39.64
CA ALA A 365 20.21 -40.17 -38.67
C ALA A 365 20.68 -40.44 -37.23
N LEU A 366 20.84 -41.72 -36.86
CA LEU A 366 21.21 -42.14 -35.50
C LEU A 366 22.51 -41.51 -34.98
N SER A 367 23.51 -41.26 -35.84
CA SER A 367 24.77 -40.65 -35.42
C SER A 367 24.67 -39.17 -34.99
N SER A 368 23.59 -38.48 -35.36
CA SER A 368 23.43 -37.04 -35.09
C SER A 368 22.91 -36.72 -33.69
N TRP A 369 22.19 -37.64 -33.04
CA TRP A 369 21.48 -37.37 -31.78
C TRP A 369 22.37 -37.49 -30.54
N GLY A 370 23.48 -38.21 -30.63
CA GLY A 370 24.42 -38.42 -29.53
C GLY A 370 24.16 -39.72 -28.74
N LYS A 371 25.08 -40.05 -27.82
CA LYS A 371 25.23 -41.41 -27.25
C LYS A 371 24.09 -41.91 -26.36
N GLY A 372 23.13 -41.06 -25.98
CA GLY A 372 22.04 -41.40 -25.07
C GLY A 372 20.73 -41.85 -25.72
N PHE A 373 20.56 -41.66 -27.04
CA PHE A 373 19.28 -41.79 -27.73
C PHE A 373 19.35 -42.84 -28.86
N VAL A 374 18.28 -43.64 -29.01
CA VAL A 374 18.23 -44.78 -29.96
C VAL A 374 17.17 -44.58 -31.04
N SER A 375 15.95 -44.18 -30.68
CA SER A 375 14.88 -43.85 -31.63
C SER A 375 13.97 -42.74 -31.08
N MET A 376 13.39 -41.92 -31.96
CA MET A 376 12.43 -40.87 -31.62
C MET A 376 11.32 -40.84 -32.67
N HIS A 377 10.07 -40.94 -32.23
CA HIS A 377 8.88 -40.97 -33.09
C HIS A 377 7.68 -40.38 -32.37
N LYS A 378 6.55 -40.19 -33.08
CA LYS A 378 5.26 -39.84 -32.48
C LYS A 378 4.41 -41.11 -32.28
N GLU A 379 3.76 -41.22 -31.13
CA GLU A 379 2.78 -42.27 -30.83
C GLU A 379 1.56 -41.66 -30.12
N ILE A 380 0.38 -42.27 -30.23
CA ILE A 380 -0.79 -41.88 -29.43
C ILE A 380 -0.80 -42.75 -28.18
N GLN A 381 -0.52 -42.15 -27.03
CA GLN A 381 -0.45 -42.82 -25.73
C GLN A 381 -1.58 -42.38 -24.80
N VAL A 382 -1.97 -43.23 -23.86
CA VAL A 382 -2.91 -42.87 -22.80
C VAL A 382 -2.14 -42.15 -21.70
N ASN A 383 -2.45 -40.86 -21.47
CA ASN A 383 -1.87 -40.12 -20.35
C ASN A 383 -2.32 -40.79 -19.02
N PRO A 384 -1.39 -41.13 -18.11
CA PRO A 384 -1.69 -41.98 -16.95
C PRO A 384 -2.55 -41.29 -15.87
N ILE A 385 -2.86 -39.99 -16.01
CA ILE A 385 -3.66 -39.23 -15.04
C ILE A 385 -5.00 -38.83 -15.64
N SER A 386 -4.99 -38.15 -16.79
CA SER A 386 -6.24 -37.75 -17.44
C SER A 386 -6.99 -38.92 -18.08
N ASN A 387 -6.34 -40.07 -18.24
CA ASN A 387 -6.84 -41.26 -18.95
C ASN A 387 -7.30 -40.95 -20.39
N ARG A 388 -6.79 -39.86 -20.98
CA ARG A 388 -7.05 -39.47 -22.38
C ARG A 388 -5.92 -39.93 -23.28
N MET A 389 -6.28 -40.32 -24.51
CA MET A 389 -5.35 -40.55 -25.59
C MET A 389 -4.81 -39.21 -26.09
N CYS A 390 -3.48 -39.02 -26.11
CA CYS A 390 -2.82 -37.82 -26.61
C CYS A 390 -1.59 -38.18 -27.47
N PRO A 391 -1.23 -37.36 -28.46
CA PRO A 391 0.01 -37.55 -29.21
C PRO A 391 1.21 -37.21 -28.32
N VAL A 392 2.13 -38.16 -28.17
CA VAL A 392 3.32 -38.07 -27.32
C VAL A 392 4.55 -38.38 -28.17
N THR A 393 5.64 -37.64 -27.99
CA THR A 393 6.93 -37.99 -28.60
C THR A 393 7.57 -39.10 -27.77
N VAL A 394 7.78 -40.26 -28.38
CA VAL A 394 8.36 -41.43 -27.72
C VAL A 394 9.85 -41.50 -28.04
N VAL A 395 10.69 -41.45 -27.01
CA VAL A 395 12.15 -41.46 -27.11
C VAL A 395 12.68 -42.73 -26.46
N LYS A 396 13.27 -43.64 -27.24
CA LYS A 396 13.97 -44.82 -26.72
C LYS A 396 15.38 -44.42 -26.30
N MET A 397 15.70 -44.61 -25.02
CA MET A 397 17.02 -44.33 -24.46
C MET A 397 17.97 -45.52 -24.70
N ASP A 398 19.28 -45.27 -24.70
CA ASP A 398 20.25 -46.34 -24.74
C ASP A 398 20.21 -47.24 -23.47
N SER A 399 20.58 -48.49 -23.65
CA SER A 399 20.72 -49.53 -22.63
C SER A 399 21.56 -49.14 -21.40
N SER A 400 22.54 -48.25 -21.56
CA SER A 400 23.36 -47.72 -20.45
C SER A 400 22.60 -46.79 -19.51
N VAL A 401 21.47 -46.20 -19.94
CA VAL A 401 20.70 -45.23 -19.17
C VAL A 401 19.77 -45.95 -18.17
N GLN A 402 20.13 -45.92 -16.89
CA GLN A 402 19.37 -46.55 -15.82
C GLN A 402 18.24 -45.64 -15.32
N ALA A 403 17.02 -46.18 -15.21
CA ALA A 403 15.79 -45.41 -14.93
C ALA A 403 15.84 -44.60 -13.62
N GLY A 404 16.47 -45.12 -12.56
CA GLY A 404 16.63 -44.41 -11.28
C GLY A 404 17.43 -43.11 -11.40
N PRO A 405 18.75 -43.17 -11.69
CA PRO A 405 19.55 -41.96 -11.88
C PRO A 405 19.03 -41.06 -13.01
N PHE A 406 18.43 -41.61 -14.08
CA PHE A 406 17.81 -40.79 -15.13
C PHE A 406 16.61 -39.99 -14.61
N LYS A 407 15.77 -40.55 -13.72
CA LYS A 407 14.73 -39.77 -13.03
C LYS A 407 15.35 -38.62 -12.20
N THR A 408 16.50 -38.84 -11.57
CA THR A 408 17.22 -37.78 -10.84
C THR A 408 17.76 -36.69 -11.79
N VAL A 409 18.23 -37.04 -13.00
CA VAL A 409 18.56 -36.05 -14.05
C VAL A 409 17.32 -35.24 -14.46
N LEU A 410 16.19 -35.91 -14.70
CA LEU A 410 14.94 -35.22 -15.03
C LEU A 410 14.51 -34.31 -13.88
N GLN A 411 14.55 -34.76 -12.63
CA GLN A 411 14.19 -33.94 -11.47
C GLN A 411 15.07 -32.69 -11.36
N PHE A 412 16.39 -32.81 -11.57
CA PHE A 412 17.29 -31.67 -11.66
C PHE A 412 16.90 -30.72 -12.81
N LEU A 413 16.57 -31.23 -14.01
CA LEU A 413 16.14 -30.39 -15.12
C LEU A 413 14.85 -29.62 -14.82
N TYR A 414 13.95 -30.15 -13.98
CA TYR A 414 12.75 -29.42 -13.55
C TYR A 414 13.04 -28.39 -12.46
N THR A 415 13.70 -28.80 -11.36
CA THR A 415 13.85 -28.01 -10.12
C THR A 415 15.13 -27.19 -10.02
N GLY A 416 16.14 -27.50 -10.84
CA GLY A 416 17.51 -26.99 -10.72
C GLY A 416 18.25 -27.43 -9.45
N GLN A 417 17.73 -28.43 -8.72
CA GLN A 417 18.29 -28.93 -7.48
C GLN A 417 18.71 -30.40 -7.60
N LEU A 418 19.79 -30.76 -6.90
CA LEU A 418 20.24 -32.13 -6.71
C LEU A 418 20.09 -32.48 -5.22
N ASN A 419 19.48 -33.63 -4.92
CA ASN A 419 19.40 -34.14 -3.56
C ASN A 419 20.75 -34.73 -3.12
N GLU A 420 21.31 -34.21 -2.03
CA GLU A 420 22.59 -34.69 -1.47
C GLU A 420 22.54 -36.12 -0.92
N SER A 421 21.33 -36.68 -0.67
CA SER A 421 21.16 -38.09 -0.26
C SER A 421 21.07 -39.09 -1.41
N GLU A 422 21.40 -38.69 -2.64
CA GLU A 422 21.36 -39.57 -3.81
C GLU A 422 22.44 -40.66 -3.75
N LYS A 423 22.04 -41.92 -3.97
CA LYS A 423 22.87 -43.09 -3.67
C LYS A 423 23.92 -43.41 -4.75
N ASP A 424 23.57 -43.15 -6.02
CA ASP A 424 24.31 -43.62 -7.20
C ASP A 424 25.01 -42.46 -7.95
N LEU A 425 25.62 -41.52 -7.21
CA LEU A 425 26.28 -40.32 -7.76
C LEU A 425 27.19 -40.60 -8.97
N THR A 426 28.00 -41.66 -8.93
CA THR A 426 28.89 -42.04 -10.05
C THR A 426 28.12 -42.36 -11.34
N LYS A 427 26.95 -43.00 -11.25
CA LYS A 427 26.09 -43.27 -12.42
C LYS A 427 25.37 -42.00 -12.86
N LEU A 428 24.99 -41.14 -11.91
CA LEU A 428 24.35 -39.86 -12.21
C LEU A 428 25.31 -38.96 -13.02
N ALA A 429 26.59 -38.89 -12.65
CA ALA A 429 27.62 -38.19 -13.40
C ALA A 429 27.80 -38.76 -14.82
N GLN A 430 27.83 -40.09 -14.98
CA GLN A 430 27.92 -40.75 -16.29
C GLN A 430 26.73 -40.41 -17.19
N ILE A 431 25.50 -40.45 -16.68
CA ILE A 431 24.29 -40.14 -17.46
C ILE A 431 24.19 -38.62 -17.72
N ALA A 432 24.61 -37.76 -16.79
CA ALA A 432 24.73 -36.33 -17.02
C ALA A 432 25.76 -35.98 -18.11
N GLU A 433 26.87 -36.72 -18.19
CA GLU A 433 27.85 -36.59 -19.28
C GLU A 433 27.31 -37.09 -20.63
N ILE A 434 26.62 -38.23 -20.66
CA ILE A 434 25.98 -38.79 -21.88
C ILE A 434 24.90 -37.85 -22.44
N LEU A 435 24.18 -37.13 -21.57
CA LEU A 435 23.10 -36.21 -21.93
C LEU A 435 23.54 -34.73 -21.99
N GLU A 436 24.84 -34.46 -21.88
CA GLU A 436 25.44 -33.11 -21.97
C GLU A 436 24.88 -32.11 -20.92
N VAL A 437 24.42 -32.61 -19.77
CA VAL A 437 23.90 -31.83 -18.63
C VAL A 437 25.07 -31.42 -17.72
N PHE A 438 25.97 -30.58 -18.25
CA PHE A 438 27.23 -30.21 -17.59
C PHE A 438 27.05 -29.60 -16.19
N ASP A 439 25.99 -28.83 -15.95
CA ASP A 439 25.68 -28.26 -14.62
C ASP A 439 25.52 -29.35 -13.55
N LEU A 440 24.78 -30.42 -13.88
CA LEU A 440 24.56 -31.55 -12.97
C LEU A 440 25.85 -32.35 -12.76
N ARG A 441 26.64 -32.56 -13.81
CA ARG A 441 27.97 -33.19 -13.71
C ARG A 441 28.85 -32.44 -12.70
N MET A 442 28.97 -31.11 -12.85
CA MET A 442 29.75 -30.28 -11.94
C MET A 442 29.20 -30.32 -10.50
N MET A 443 27.87 -30.32 -10.32
CA MET A 443 27.27 -30.42 -8.99
C MET A 443 27.54 -31.75 -8.29
N VAL A 444 27.56 -32.86 -9.04
CA VAL A 444 27.95 -34.19 -8.53
C VAL A 444 29.43 -34.23 -8.18
N GLU A 445 30.30 -33.70 -9.04
CA GLU A 445 31.75 -33.63 -8.82
C GLU A 445 32.09 -32.83 -7.55
N ASN A 446 31.46 -31.65 -7.38
CA ASN A 446 31.56 -30.86 -6.16
C ASN A 446 31.10 -31.63 -4.91
N ILE A 447 30.01 -32.40 -4.97
CA ILE A 447 29.56 -33.23 -3.83
C ILE A 447 30.58 -34.33 -3.52
N MET A 448 31.11 -35.02 -4.54
CA MET A 448 32.15 -36.05 -4.37
C MET A 448 33.45 -35.49 -3.77
N ASN A 449 33.82 -34.26 -4.13
CA ASN A 449 34.98 -33.53 -3.59
C ASN A 449 34.73 -32.87 -2.23
N LYS A 450 33.48 -32.90 -1.71
CA LYS A 450 33.00 -32.21 -0.49
C LYS A 450 32.96 -30.68 -0.57
N GLU A 451 32.88 -30.15 -1.78
CA GLU A 451 32.82 -28.72 -2.11
C GLU A 451 31.40 -28.27 -2.49
N ALA A 452 30.37 -28.96 -1.99
CA ALA A 452 28.96 -28.75 -2.33
C ALA A 452 28.46 -27.30 -2.13
N PHE A 453 29.13 -26.49 -1.31
CA PHE A 453 28.85 -25.06 -1.17
C PHE A 453 28.94 -24.29 -2.50
N MET A 454 29.80 -24.72 -3.44
CA MET A 454 29.90 -24.12 -4.78
C MET A 454 28.65 -24.33 -5.64
N ASN A 455 27.82 -25.33 -5.31
CA ASN A 455 26.60 -25.65 -6.07
C ASN A 455 25.56 -24.53 -6.00
N GLN A 456 25.64 -23.61 -5.03
CA GLN A 456 24.72 -22.47 -4.94
C GLN A 456 24.85 -21.52 -6.15
N GLU A 457 26.07 -21.27 -6.64
CA GLU A 457 26.27 -20.42 -7.83
C GLU A 457 25.90 -21.14 -9.13
N ILE A 458 26.17 -22.44 -9.23
CA ILE A 458 25.69 -23.27 -10.37
C ILE A 458 24.16 -23.23 -10.42
N THR A 459 23.49 -23.41 -9.28
CA THR A 459 22.03 -23.35 -9.16
C THR A 459 21.48 -21.99 -9.60
N LYS A 460 22.09 -20.87 -9.18
CA LYS A 460 21.72 -19.51 -9.62
C LYS A 460 21.89 -19.35 -11.13
N ALA A 461 23.06 -19.73 -11.68
CA ALA A 461 23.38 -19.59 -13.10
C ALA A 461 22.50 -20.48 -14.00
N PHE A 462 22.08 -21.65 -13.51
CA PHE A 462 21.09 -22.51 -14.18
C PHE A 462 19.71 -21.84 -14.24
N HIS A 463 19.21 -21.34 -13.11
CA HIS A 463 17.90 -20.68 -13.05
C HIS A 463 17.83 -19.43 -13.93
N VAL A 464 18.89 -18.61 -13.97
CA VAL A 464 18.96 -17.43 -14.86
C VAL A 464 18.93 -17.84 -16.34
N ARG A 465 19.68 -18.86 -16.76
CA ARG A 465 19.63 -19.39 -18.13
C ARG A 465 18.24 -19.95 -18.46
N LYS A 466 17.65 -20.73 -17.57
CA LYS A 466 16.31 -21.31 -17.71
C LYS A 466 15.25 -20.22 -17.90
N ALA A 467 15.24 -19.20 -17.05
CA ALA A 467 14.31 -18.08 -17.12
C ALA A 467 14.44 -17.30 -18.44
N ASN A 468 15.67 -17.07 -18.92
CA ASN A 468 15.89 -16.41 -20.22
C ASN A 468 15.40 -17.25 -21.40
N ARG A 469 15.61 -18.58 -21.38
CA ARG A 469 15.11 -19.48 -22.42
C ARG A 469 13.58 -19.67 -22.37
N ILE A 470 12.98 -19.64 -21.17
CA ILE A 470 11.52 -19.59 -20.98
C ILE A 470 10.92 -18.34 -21.65
N LYS A 471 11.55 -17.17 -21.48
CA LYS A 471 11.14 -15.93 -22.19
C LYS A 471 11.29 -16.06 -23.70
N GLU A 472 12.39 -16.65 -24.18
CA GLU A 472 12.60 -16.89 -25.61
C GLU A 472 11.52 -17.79 -26.23
N CYS A 473 11.18 -18.92 -25.58
CA CYS A 473 10.12 -19.82 -26.02
C CYS A 473 8.74 -19.12 -26.02
N LEU A 474 8.43 -18.30 -25.01
CA LEU A 474 7.19 -17.52 -24.97
C LEU A 474 7.10 -16.52 -26.14
N CYS A 475 8.16 -15.76 -26.41
CA CYS A 475 8.19 -14.79 -27.50
C CYS A 475 8.14 -15.43 -28.91
N LYS A 476 8.65 -16.65 -29.07
CA LYS A 476 8.70 -17.36 -30.36
C LYS A 476 7.56 -18.37 -30.57
N GLY A 477 6.83 -18.74 -29.52
CA GLY A 477 5.90 -19.88 -29.54
C GLY A 477 6.58 -21.26 -29.64
N THR A 478 7.89 -21.36 -29.38
CA THR A 478 8.64 -22.61 -29.53
C THR A 478 8.22 -23.63 -28.47
N PHE A 479 7.70 -24.79 -28.92
CA PHE A 479 7.08 -25.82 -28.08
C PHE A 479 5.74 -25.42 -27.42
N SER A 480 5.01 -24.44 -27.95
CA SER A 480 3.66 -24.13 -27.49
C SER A 480 2.65 -25.23 -27.83
N ASP A 481 1.85 -25.64 -26.86
CA ASP A 481 0.80 -26.68 -26.96
C ASP A 481 -0.62 -26.13 -26.75
N VAL A 482 -0.75 -24.81 -26.52
CA VAL A 482 -2.03 -24.10 -26.50
C VAL A 482 -1.92 -22.71 -27.10
N THR A 483 -2.90 -22.33 -27.92
CA THR A 483 -3.11 -21.00 -28.45
C THR A 483 -4.38 -20.39 -27.82
N PHE A 484 -4.22 -19.31 -27.08
CA PHE A 484 -5.36 -18.52 -26.62
C PHE A 484 -5.87 -17.63 -27.75
N LYS A 485 -7.17 -17.68 -28.02
CA LYS A 485 -7.89 -16.75 -28.89
C LYS A 485 -8.50 -15.66 -28.02
N LEU A 486 -8.20 -14.41 -28.35
CA LEU A 486 -8.53 -13.18 -27.62
C LEU A 486 -9.32 -12.26 -28.54
N ASP A 487 -9.92 -11.20 -28.00
CA ASP A 487 -10.81 -10.33 -28.79
C ASP A 487 -10.05 -9.56 -29.91
N ASP A 488 -8.75 -9.34 -29.72
CA ASP A 488 -7.83 -8.57 -30.57
C ASP A 488 -6.71 -9.43 -31.22
N GLY A 489 -6.72 -10.75 -31.05
CA GLY A 489 -5.75 -11.65 -31.69
C GLY A 489 -5.55 -12.99 -31.00
N SER A 490 -4.31 -13.48 -31.00
CA SER A 490 -3.94 -14.74 -30.34
C SER A 490 -2.56 -14.69 -29.70
N ILE A 491 -2.36 -15.51 -28.66
CA ILE A 491 -1.07 -15.72 -27.98
C ILE A 491 -0.84 -17.22 -27.78
N ASN A 492 0.37 -17.68 -28.06
CA ASN A 492 0.80 -19.06 -27.83
C ASN A 492 1.36 -19.19 -26.40
N ALA A 493 1.01 -20.28 -25.71
CA ALA A 493 1.47 -20.58 -24.36
C ALA A 493 1.74 -22.09 -24.18
N HIS A 494 2.11 -22.48 -22.96
CA HIS A 494 2.63 -23.83 -22.67
C HIS A 494 1.91 -24.40 -21.44
N LYS A 495 0.94 -25.32 -21.61
CA LYS A 495 0.11 -25.88 -20.53
C LYS A 495 0.94 -26.31 -19.31
N PRO A 496 2.10 -26.99 -19.42
CA PRO A 496 2.92 -27.40 -18.27
C PRO A 496 3.40 -26.23 -17.40
N LEU A 497 3.76 -25.08 -17.99
CA LEU A 497 4.20 -23.89 -17.25
C LEU A 497 3.01 -23.15 -16.61
N LEU A 498 1.84 -23.19 -17.27
CA LEU A 498 0.60 -22.58 -16.80
C LEU A 498 0.01 -23.32 -15.60
N ILE A 499 -0.13 -24.64 -15.68
CA ILE A 499 -0.71 -25.47 -14.60
C ILE A 499 0.17 -25.50 -13.35
N CYS A 500 1.50 -25.39 -13.51
CA CYS A 500 2.45 -25.24 -12.41
C CYS A 500 2.43 -23.82 -11.78
N SER A 501 1.72 -22.86 -12.37
CA SER A 501 1.79 -21.44 -11.98
C SER A 501 0.44 -20.80 -11.61
N CYS A 502 -0.68 -21.46 -11.92
CA CYS A 502 -2.02 -20.93 -11.73
C CYS A 502 -3.03 -22.07 -11.51
N GLU A 503 -3.68 -22.11 -10.34
CA GLU A 503 -4.69 -23.12 -10.00
C GLU A 503 -5.87 -23.12 -10.98
N TRP A 504 -6.30 -21.94 -11.45
CA TRP A 504 -7.37 -21.79 -12.44
C TRP A 504 -7.02 -22.49 -13.77
N MET A 505 -5.78 -22.33 -14.24
CA MET A 505 -5.31 -23.01 -15.46
C MET A 505 -5.07 -24.51 -15.21
N SER A 506 -4.63 -24.88 -14.00
CA SER A 506 -4.52 -26.28 -13.58
C SER A 506 -5.89 -27.00 -13.59
N ALA A 507 -6.96 -26.35 -13.12
CA ALA A 507 -8.30 -26.88 -13.22
C ALA A 507 -8.79 -27.02 -14.68
N MET A 508 -8.53 -26.00 -15.52
CA MET A 508 -8.94 -25.97 -16.93
C MET A 508 -8.23 -27.05 -17.77
N PHE A 509 -6.92 -27.27 -17.58
CA PHE A 509 -6.14 -28.23 -18.37
C PHE A 509 -5.98 -29.61 -17.72
N GLY A 510 -6.14 -29.74 -16.40
CA GLY A 510 -6.06 -31.03 -15.69
C GLY A 510 -7.40 -31.79 -15.61
N GLY A 511 -8.52 -31.10 -15.80
CA GLY A 511 -9.86 -31.66 -15.66
C GLY A 511 -10.45 -32.33 -16.91
N SER A 512 -11.68 -32.81 -16.77
CA SER A 512 -12.50 -33.41 -17.83
C SER A 512 -13.08 -32.41 -18.84
N PHE A 513 -12.65 -31.15 -18.78
CA PHE A 513 -13.01 -30.06 -19.69
C PHE A 513 -12.59 -30.33 -21.15
N VAL A 514 -12.97 -29.45 -22.07
CA VAL A 514 -12.67 -29.58 -23.51
C VAL A 514 -11.29 -28.97 -23.81
N GLU A 515 -10.99 -27.88 -23.11
CA GLU A 515 -9.78 -27.06 -23.12
C GLU A 515 -8.50 -27.86 -22.78
N SER A 516 -8.61 -28.95 -22.01
CA SER A 516 -7.49 -29.86 -21.76
C SER A 516 -7.06 -30.61 -23.04
N SER A 517 -8.01 -31.03 -23.88
CA SER A 517 -7.74 -31.72 -25.15
C SER A 517 -7.56 -30.82 -26.36
N ASN A 518 -8.14 -29.62 -26.37
CA ASN A 518 -7.96 -28.67 -27.47
C ASN A 518 -6.57 -28.03 -27.48
N SER A 519 -6.05 -27.73 -28.68
CA SER A 519 -4.89 -26.85 -28.88
C SER A 519 -5.27 -25.37 -28.96
N GLU A 520 -6.57 -25.04 -29.06
CA GLU A 520 -7.08 -23.66 -29.07
C GLU A 520 -8.11 -23.45 -27.95
N VAL A 521 -7.98 -22.35 -27.20
CA VAL A 521 -8.87 -21.98 -26.09
C VAL A 521 -9.37 -20.55 -26.29
N PHE A 522 -10.68 -20.35 -26.26
CA PHE A 522 -11.31 -19.06 -26.52
C PHE A 522 -11.56 -18.30 -25.21
N LEU A 523 -10.86 -17.18 -25.04
CA LEU A 523 -10.94 -16.32 -23.86
C LEU A 523 -11.49 -14.95 -24.24
N LEU A 524 -12.81 -14.92 -24.50
CA LEU A 524 -13.55 -13.70 -24.81
C LEU A 524 -13.53 -12.71 -23.63
N THR A 525 -13.66 -11.42 -23.95
CA THR A 525 -13.57 -10.27 -23.04
C THR A 525 -12.18 -10.08 -22.42
N ILE A 526 -11.13 -10.41 -23.17
CA ILE A 526 -9.71 -10.31 -22.75
C ILE A 526 -8.89 -9.87 -23.97
N ASN A 527 -8.06 -8.83 -23.78
CA ASN A 527 -7.14 -8.32 -24.81
C ASN A 527 -5.73 -8.93 -24.70
N LYS A 528 -4.97 -8.80 -25.78
CA LYS A 528 -3.62 -9.35 -25.93
C LYS A 528 -2.63 -8.76 -24.93
N THR A 529 -2.70 -7.46 -24.67
CA THR A 529 -1.76 -6.77 -23.78
C THR A 529 -1.90 -7.23 -22.32
N SER A 530 -3.13 -7.33 -21.80
CA SER A 530 -3.36 -7.82 -20.43
C SER A 530 -3.06 -9.31 -20.30
N MET A 531 -3.41 -10.12 -21.31
CA MET A 531 -3.09 -11.56 -21.29
C MET A 531 -1.58 -11.81 -21.40
N GLN A 532 -0.84 -11.02 -22.18
CA GLN A 532 0.62 -11.09 -22.23
C GLN A 532 1.24 -10.72 -20.87
N ALA A 533 0.76 -9.67 -20.21
CA ALA A 533 1.22 -9.30 -18.87
C ALA A 533 0.95 -10.39 -17.81
N VAL A 534 -0.18 -11.12 -17.92
CA VAL A 534 -0.44 -12.32 -17.11
C VAL A 534 0.53 -13.45 -17.44
N LEU A 535 0.78 -13.75 -18.72
CA LEU A 535 1.68 -14.84 -19.12
C LEU A 535 3.11 -14.56 -18.68
N ASP A 536 3.62 -13.34 -18.91
CA ASP A 536 4.91 -12.86 -18.40
C ASP A 536 5.00 -13.03 -16.88
N TYR A 537 3.95 -12.64 -16.13
CA TYR A 537 3.89 -12.84 -14.69
C TYR A 537 3.90 -14.33 -14.29
N LEU A 538 3.10 -15.18 -14.94
CA LEU A 538 3.08 -16.61 -14.62
C LEU A 538 4.45 -17.25 -14.86
N TYR A 539 5.16 -16.83 -15.91
CA TYR A 539 6.44 -17.38 -16.35
C TYR A 539 7.65 -16.83 -15.57
N THR A 540 7.56 -15.62 -15.02
CA THR A 540 8.71 -14.90 -14.41
C THR A 540 8.51 -14.48 -12.96
N LYS A 541 7.25 -14.53 -12.47
CA LYS A 541 6.75 -13.95 -11.21
C LYS A 541 6.97 -12.43 -11.07
N GLN A 542 7.25 -11.74 -12.18
CA GLN A 542 7.45 -10.28 -12.27
C GLN A 542 6.38 -9.63 -13.15
N LEU A 543 6.05 -8.37 -12.90
CA LEU A 543 5.14 -7.60 -13.75
C LEU A 543 5.92 -6.93 -14.89
N SER A 544 5.64 -7.33 -16.14
CA SER A 544 6.09 -6.60 -17.33
C SER A 544 5.22 -5.37 -17.57
N SER A 545 5.73 -4.18 -17.27
CA SER A 545 5.06 -2.91 -17.57
C SER A 545 5.27 -2.51 -19.04
N SER A 546 4.23 -2.63 -19.87
CA SER A 546 4.15 -1.97 -21.18
C SER A 546 3.55 -0.56 -21.04
N GLN A 547 3.90 0.35 -21.95
CA GLN A 547 3.31 1.69 -22.00
C GLN A 547 1.84 1.69 -22.46
N GLU A 548 1.37 0.57 -23.03
CA GLU A 548 0.00 0.34 -23.49
C GLU A 548 -0.84 -0.50 -22.50
N LEU A 549 -0.31 -0.81 -21.31
CA LEU A 549 -0.96 -1.69 -20.34
C LEU A 549 -2.01 -0.97 -19.49
N ASP A 550 -3.29 -1.20 -19.77
CA ASP A 550 -4.34 -0.83 -18.82
C ASP A 550 -4.20 -1.65 -17.52
N THR A 551 -3.92 -0.94 -16.43
CA THR A 551 -3.66 -1.57 -15.12
C THR A 551 -4.96 -1.98 -14.42
N LEU A 552 -6.11 -1.38 -14.75
CA LEU A 552 -7.42 -1.76 -14.22
C LEU A 552 -7.93 -3.05 -14.88
N GLU A 553 -7.74 -3.20 -16.20
CA GLU A 553 -8.03 -4.45 -16.91
C GLU A 553 -7.15 -5.59 -16.40
N LEU A 554 -5.84 -5.35 -16.21
CA LEU A 554 -4.94 -6.33 -15.61
C LEU A 554 -5.37 -6.72 -14.19
N ILE A 555 -5.82 -5.77 -13.36
CA ILE A 555 -6.39 -6.05 -12.03
C ILE A 555 -7.62 -6.95 -12.13
N ALA A 556 -8.54 -6.67 -13.06
CA ALA A 556 -9.73 -7.49 -13.28
C ALA A 556 -9.36 -8.92 -13.71
N LEU A 557 -8.41 -9.05 -14.64
CA LEU A 557 -7.93 -10.32 -15.18
C LEU A 557 -7.15 -11.15 -14.15
N ALA A 558 -6.28 -10.51 -13.35
CA ALA A 558 -5.54 -11.16 -12.28
C ALA A 558 -6.46 -11.70 -11.18
N ASN A 559 -7.56 -10.99 -10.86
CA ASN A 559 -8.61 -11.52 -9.98
C ASN A 559 -9.36 -12.70 -10.62
N ARG A 560 -9.72 -12.62 -11.92
CA ARG A 560 -10.38 -13.71 -12.67
C ARG A 560 -9.56 -15.01 -12.70
N PHE A 561 -8.23 -14.92 -12.70
CA PHE A 561 -7.31 -16.07 -12.63
C PHE A 561 -6.82 -16.40 -11.21
N CYS A 562 -7.39 -15.78 -10.16
CA CYS A 562 -7.03 -16.01 -8.76
C CYS A 562 -5.54 -15.76 -8.43
N LEU A 563 -4.96 -14.67 -8.93
CA LEU A 563 -3.54 -14.30 -8.78
C LEU A 563 -3.35 -13.10 -7.82
N PRO A 564 -3.57 -13.23 -6.50
CA PRO A 564 -3.58 -12.09 -5.56
C PRO A 564 -2.25 -11.33 -5.47
N HIS A 565 -1.11 -12.00 -5.72
CA HIS A 565 0.19 -11.35 -5.79
C HIS A 565 0.33 -10.45 -7.04
N LEU A 566 -0.20 -10.88 -8.20
CA LEU A 566 -0.25 -10.03 -9.40
C LEU A 566 -1.21 -8.84 -9.21
N VAL A 567 -2.37 -9.05 -8.54
CA VAL A 567 -3.27 -7.95 -8.17
C VAL A 567 -2.52 -6.89 -7.37
N ALA A 568 -1.80 -7.27 -6.31
CA ALA A 568 -1.06 -6.31 -5.48
C ALA A 568 0.09 -5.61 -6.22
N LEU A 569 0.76 -6.29 -7.17
CA LEU A 569 1.75 -5.66 -8.06
C LEU A 569 1.10 -4.62 -8.99
N ALA A 570 -0.06 -4.93 -9.57
CA ALA A 570 -0.81 -4.01 -10.42
C ALA A 570 -1.40 -2.83 -9.63
N GLU A 571 -1.91 -3.06 -8.41
CA GLU A 571 -2.31 -1.98 -7.48
C GLU A 571 -1.14 -1.03 -7.18
N GLN A 572 0.07 -1.57 -7.00
CA GLN A 572 1.27 -0.76 -6.77
C GLN A 572 1.64 0.04 -8.03
N HIS A 573 1.61 -0.58 -9.21
CA HIS A 573 1.88 0.09 -10.49
C HIS A 573 0.93 1.26 -10.75
N ALA A 574 -0.38 1.05 -10.56
CA ALA A 574 -1.41 2.09 -10.68
C ALA A 574 -1.14 3.29 -9.76
N VAL A 575 -0.80 3.03 -8.48
CA VAL A 575 -0.46 4.09 -7.52
C VAL A 575 0.84 4.81 -7.90
N GLN A 576 1.84 4.10 -8.42
CA GLN A 576 3.11 4.69 -8.84
C GLN A 576 2.92 5.64 -10.04
N GLU A 577 2.23 5.22 -11.10
CA GLU A 577 2.02 6.09 -12.27
C GLU A 577 1.12 7.30 -11.95
N LEU A 578 0.05 7.13 -11.16
CA LEU A 578 -0.75 8.27 -10.68
C LEU A 578 0.08 9.26 -9.83
N THR A 579 0.91 8.74 -8.91
CA THR A 579 1.79 9.58 -8.08
C THR A 579 2.80 10.35 -8.93
N LYS A 580 3.45 9.67 -9.89
CA LYS A 580 4.40 10.23 -10.85
C LYS A 580 3.76 11.29 -11.76
N ALA A 581 2.56 11.04 -12.27
CA ALA A 581 1.78 12.02 -13.03
C ALA A 581 1.48 13.27 -12.18
N SER A 582 1.03 13.09 -10.93
CA SER A 582 0.80 14.21 -9.99
C SER A 582 2.08 14.97 -9.64
N MET A 583 3.25 14.32 -9.55
CA MET A 583 4.55 14.98 -9.35
C MET A 583 4.97 15.80 -10.57
N ASN A 584 4.63 15.34 -11.77
CA ASN A 584 4.84 16.07 -13.03
C ASN A 584 3.82 17.20 -13.27
N GLY A 585 2.93 17.48 -12.30
CA GLY A 585 1.90 18.52 -12.40
C GLY A 585 0.66 18.16 -13.21
N ILE A 586 0.49 16.90 -13.60
CA ILE A 586 -0.69 16.41 -14.32
C ILE A 586 -1.87 16.29 -13.35
N ALA A 587 -3.06 16.72 -13.79
CA ALA A 587 -4.25 16.83 -12.94
C ALA A 587 -5.04 15.51 -12.82
N ILE A 588 -4.53 14.57 -12.01
CA ILE A 588 -5.09 13.21 -11.85
C ILE A 588 -6.46 13.13 -11.12
N ASP A 589 -7.06 14.25 -10.73
CA ASP A 589 -8.28 14.30 -9.91
C ASP A 589 -9.44 13.46 -10.50
N GLY A 590 -9.60 13.46 -11.84
CA GLY A 590 -10.62 12.70 -12.56
C GLY A 590 -10.26 11.21 -12.70
N ASP A 591 -9.00 10.91 -12.97
CA ASP A 591 -8.49 9.54 -13.09
C ASP A 591 -8.70 8.78 -11.77
N VAL A 592 -8.38 9.42 -10.64
CA VAL A 592 -8.58 8.86 -9.30
C VAL A 592 -10.06 8.61 -8.97
N LEU A 593 -10.98 9.45 -9.46
CA LEU A 593 -12.42 9.25 -9.29
C LEU A 593 -12.93 8.04 -10.10
N SER A 594 -12.38 7.79 -11.28
CA SER A 594 -12.68 6.62 -12.11
C SER A 594 -12.07 5.35 -11.51
N TYR A 595 -10.77 5.40 -11.16
CA TYR A 595 -10.03 4.29 -10.55
C TYR A 595 -10.69 3.80 -9.25
N LEU A 596 -11.31 4.69 -8.46
CA LEU A 596 -12.06 4.29 -7.27
C LEU A 596 -13.19 3.29 -7.57
N GLU A 597 -13.98 3.52 -8.63
CA GLU A 597 -15.11 2.65 -8.98
C GLU A 597 -14.63 1.31 -9.53
N PHE A 598 -13.67 1.31 -10.45
CA PHE A 598 -13.08 0.06 -10.97
C PHE A 598 -12.37 -0.74 -9.87
N ALA A 599 -11.63 -0.08 -8.98
CA ALA A 599 -10.94 -0.75 -7.88
C ALA A 599 -11.91 -1.36 -6.86
N GLN A 600 -13.02 -0.68 -6.55
CA GLN A 600 -14.07 -1.24 -5.70
C GLN A 600 -14.82 -2.40 -6.39
N PHE A 601 -15.12 -2.28 -7.68
CA PHE A 601 -15.82 -3.31 -8.45
C PHE A 601 -14.98 -4.58 -8.66
N HIS A 602 -13.67 -4.45 -8.89
CA HIS A 602 -12.75 -5.58 -9.07
C HIS A 602 -12.01 -6.02 -7.80
N ASN A 603 -12.46 -5.58 -6.61
CA ASN A 603 -11.87 -5.96 -5.30
C ASN A 603 -10.39 -5.58 -5.11
N ALA A 604 -9.88 -4.56 -5.82
CA ALA A 604 -8.56 -3.97 -5.60
C ALA A 604 -8.60 -3.03 -4.39
N ASN A 605 -8.65 -3.66 -3.21
CA ASN A 605 -8.90 -3.00 -1.93
C ASN A 605 -7.83 -1.96 -1.54
N GLN A 606 -6.57 -2.17 -1.92
CA GLN A 606 -5.45 -1.27 -1.58
C GLN A 606 -5.43 -0.05 -2.51
N LEU A 607 -5.68 -0.26 -3.80
CA LEU A 607 -5.86 0.83 -4.77
C LEU A 607 -7.10 1.67 -4.41
N ALA A 608 -8.24 1.04 -4.10
CA ALA A 608 -9.44 1.73 -3.65
C ALA A 608 -9.19 2.57 -2.38
N ALA A 609 -8.47 2.02 -1.40
CA ALA A 609 -8.07 2.76 -0.19
C ALA A 609 -7.17 3.97 -0.51
N TRP A 610 -6.27 3.85 -1.49
CA TRP A 610 -5.43 4.96 -1.94
C TRP A 610 -6.24 6.05 -2.67
N CYS A 611 -7.18 5.67 -3.54
CA CYS A 611 -8.08 6.60 -4.21
C CYS A 611 -8.97 7.36 -3.21
N LEU A 612 -9.56 6.65 -2.23
CA LEU A 612 -10.31 7.26 -1.13
C LEU A 612 -9.44 8.26 -0.34
N TYR A 613 -8.20 7.89 -0.02
CA TYR A 613 -7.23 8.77 0.66
C TYR A 613 -6.93 10.03 -0.16
N TYR A 614 -6.68 9.93 -1.46
CA TYR A 614 -6.37 11.07 -2.32
C TYR A 614 -7.58 12.04 -2.41
N ILE A 615 -8.78 11.50 -2.65
CA ILE A 615 -10.01 12.29 -2.74
C ILE A 615 -10.28 13.00 -1.39
N CYS A 616 -10.11 12.31 -0.26
CA CYS A 616 -10.28 12.91 1.06
C CYS A 616 -9.23 13.98 1.37
N THR A 617 -7.95 13.76 1.05
CA THR A 617 -6.87 14.71 1.38
C THR A 617 -6.80 15.93 0.47
N ASN A 618 -7.51 15.91 -0.67
CA ASN A 618 -7.63 17.02 -1.61
C ASN A 618 -9.09 17.47 -1.81
N TYR A 619 -10.01 17.08 -0.91
CA TYR A 619 -11.47 17.12 -1.08
C TYR A 619 -12.03 18.45 -1.62
N ASN A 620 -11.53 19.59 -1.13
CA ASN A 620 -11.98 20.90 -1.60
C ASN A 620 -11.64 21.17 -3.09
N SER A 621 -10.50 20.67 -3.59
CA SER A 621 -10.14 20.72 -5.02
C SER A 621 -11.08 19.84 -5.83
N VAL A 622 -11.12 18.54 -5.51
CA VAL A 622 -11.90 17.54 -6.25
C VAL A 622 -13.39 17.93 -6.30
N CYS A 623 -13.97 18.35 -5.17
CA CYS A 623 -15.38 18.73 -5.07
C CYS A 623 -15.71 20.07 -5.75
N SER A 624 -14.72 20.95 -5.98
CA SER A 624 -14.92 22.17 -6.79
C SER A 624 -14.98 21.88 -8.29
N LYS A 625 -14.22 20.89 -8.77
CA LYS A 625 -14.12 20.50 -10.19
C LYS A 625 -15.19 19.47 -10.57
N PHE A 626 -15.24 18.37 -9.84
CA PHE A 626 -15.97 17.13 -10.15
C PHE A 626 -17.17 16.91 -9.22
N ARG A 627 -17.91 18.00 -8.96
CA ARG A 627 -19.05 18.05 -8.03
C ARG A 627 -20.20 17.09 -8.42
N LYS A 628 -20.29 16.71 -9.70
CA LYS A 628 -21.29 15.76 -10.20
C LYS A 628 -20.87 14.33 -9.85
N GLU A 629 -19.65 13.92 -10.18
CA GLU A 629 -19.20 12.54 -9.93
C GLU A 629 -19.10 12.21 -8.45
N ILE A 630 -18.65 13.13 -7.58
CA ILE A 630 -18.67 12.89 -6.12
C ILE A 630 -20.08 12.59 -5.60
N LYS A 631 -21.11 13.24 -6.18
CA LYS A 631 -22.52 12.99 -5.86
C LYS A 631 -23.10 11.73 -6.51
N ALA A 632 -22.42 11.18 -7.52
CA ALA A 632 -22.81 9.94 -8.19
C ALA A 632 -22.19 8.69 -7.54
N LYS A 633 -21.09 8.82 -6.78
CA LYS A 633 -20.51 7.73 -5.99
C LYS A 633 -21.52 7.19 -4.97
N SER A 634 -21.34 5.94 -4.53
CA SER A 634 -22.19 5.27 -3.54
C SER A 634 -22.36 6.06 -2.23
N ALA A 635 -23.45 5.80 -1.51
CA ALA A 635 -23.73 6.43 -0.22
C ALA A 635 -22.57 6.23 0.79
N ASP A 636 -21.97 5.04 0.81
CA ASP A 636 -20.84 4.70 1.67
C ASP A 636 -19.59 5.53 1.33
N ASN A 637 -19.31 5.75 0.03
CA ASN A 637 -18.25 6.64 -0.41
C ASN A 637 -18.55 8.10 -0.02
N GLN A 638 -19.80 8.55 -0.14
CA GLN A 638 -20.20 9.89 0.29
C GLN A 638 -20.04 10.10 1.81
N GLU A 639 -20.47 9.15 2.66
CA GLU A 639 -20.18 9.23 4.11
C GLU A 639 -18.66 9.23 4.33
N TYR A 640 -17.92 8.33 3.68
CA TYR A 640 -16.46 8.25 3.83
C TYR A 640 -15.77 9.58 3.49
N PHE A 641 -16.17 10.23 2.41
CA PHE A 641 -15.65 11.55 2.03
C PHE A 641 -15.97 12.62 3.09
N GLU A 642 -17.23 12.75 3.53
CA GLU A 642 -17.60 13.73 4.55
C GLU A 642 -16.93 13.48 5.91
N ARG A 643 -16.63 12.22 6.20
CA ARG A 643 -16.04 11.73 7.45
C ARG A 643 -14.51 11.84 7.53
N HIS A 644 -13.81 11.75 6.39
CA HIS A 644 -12.34 11.71 6.35
C HIS A 644 -11.70 12.86 5.53
N ARG A 645 -12.51 13.73 4.92
CA ARG A 645 -12.07 14.97 4.23
C ARG A 645 -11.10 15.83 5.05
N TRP A 646 -10.10 16.36 4.36
CA TRP A 646 -9.16 17.35 4.86
C TRP A 646 -9.26 18.65 4.03
N PRO A 647 -9.32 19.84 4.67
CA PRO A 647 -9.48 20.06 6.10
C PRO A 647 -10.87 19.62 6.63
N PRO A 648 -10.97 19.17 7.90
CA PRO A 648 -12.23 18.79 8.52
C PRO A 648 -13.26 19.93 8.58
N VAL A 649 -14.54 19.58 8.62
CA VAL A 649 -15.66 20.55 8.69
C VAL A 649 -15.53 21.49 9.89
N TRP A 650 -15.15 20.97 11.06
CA TRP A 650 -15.00 21.78 12.27
C TRP A 650 -13.88 22.82 12.11
N TYR A 651 -12.73 22.47 11.53
CA TYR A 651 -11.63 23.39 11.29
C TYR A 651 -12.04 24.57 10.39
N LEU A 652 -12.81 24.31 9.33
CA LEU A 652 -13.25 25.39 8.42
C LEU A 652 -14.20 26.39 9.11
N LYS A 653 -15.04 25.93 10.04
CA LYS A 653 -15.86 26.83 10.87
C LYS A 653 -15.01 27.64 11.85
N GLU A 654 -13.99 27.01 12.43
CA GLU A 654 -13.06 27.67 13.35
C GLU A 654 -12.24 28.75 12.67
N GLU A 655 -11.77 28.51 11.45
CA GLU A 655 -10.98 29.46 10.67
C GLU A 655 -11.84 30.67 10.25
N ASP A 656 -13.07 30.46 9.76
CA ASP A 656 -14.01 31.56 9.48
C ASP A 656 -14.32 32.38 10.76
N HIS A 657 -14.60 31.70 11.88
CA HIS A 657 -14.80 32.37 13.17
C HIS A 657 -13.55 33.17 13.61
N TYR A 658 -12.35 32.59 13.49
CA TYR A 658 -11.09 33.22 13.84
C TYR A 658 -10.84 34.49 13.01
N GLN A 659 -10.99 34.42 11.68
CA GLN A 659 -10.79 35.58 10.81
C GLN A 659 -11.84 36.68 11.06
N ARG A 660 -13.09 36.33 11.36
CA ARG A 660 -14.12 37.31 11.77
C ARG A 660 -13.76 38.02 13.06
N VAL A 661 -13.47 37.29 14.14
CA VAL A 661 -13.13 37.89 15.45
C VAL A 661 -11.80 38.64 15.42
N LYS A 662 -10.83 38.19 14.61
CA LYS A 662 -9.58 38.92 14.37
C LYS A 662 -9.85 40.30 13.74
N LYS A 663 -10.64 40.32 12.66
CA LYS A 663 -11.02 41.55 11.94
C LYS A 663 -11.83 42.52 12.81
N GLU A 664 -12.66 42.00 13.71
CA GLU A 664 -13.38 42.79 14.73
C GLU A 664 -12.41 43.45 15.73
N ARG A 665 -11.45 42.70 16.29
CA ARG A 665 -10.42 43.24 17.21
C ARG A 665 -9.54 44.29 16.54
N GLU A 666 -9.13 44.08 15.28
CA GLU A 666 -8.34 45.05 14.51
C GLU A 666 -9.10 46.37 14.30
N GLN A 667 -10.43 46.33 14.14
CA GLN A 667 -11.29 47.51 14.08
C GLN A 667 -11.44 48.20 15.44
N GLU A 668 -11.65 47.43 16.52
CA GLU A 668 -11.71 47.96 17.90
C GLU A 668 -10.42 48.71 18.27
N ASP A 669 -9.25 48.12 18.03
CA ASP A 669 -7.97 48.73 18.38
C ASP A 669 -7.66 49.94 17.49
N THR A 670 -8.07 49.91 16.21
CA THR A 670 -8.04 51.09 15.32
C THR A 670 -8.94 52.22 15.85
N ALA A 671 -10.13 51.91 16.37
CA ALA A 671 -11.04 52.89 16.95
C ALA A 671 -10.51 53.47 18.27
N GLN A 672 -9.97 52.63 19.16
CA GLN A 672 -9.32 53.04 20.42
C GLN A 672 -8.12 53.97 20.14
N ASN A 673 -7.27 53.65 19.16
CA ASN A 673 -6.14 54.49 18.76
C ASN A 673 -6.59 55.85 18.20
N LYS A 674 -7.62 55.89 17.35
CA LYS A 674 -8.25 57.14 16.88
C LYS A 674 -8.81 57.97 18.04
N HIS A 675 -9.44 57.35 19.03
CA HIS A 675 -9.98 58.03 20.21
C HIS A 675 -8.87 58.58 21.13
N HIS A 676 -7.77 57.84 21.32
CA HIS A 676 -6.61 58.32 22.07
C HIS A 676 -5.91 59.51 21.38
N SER A 677 -5.82 59.49 20.05
CA SER A 677 -5.30 60.62 19.27
C SER A 677 -6.15 61.89 19.47
N LYS A 678 -7.48 61.77 19.34
CA LYS A 678 -8.40 62.91 19.60
C LYS A 678 -8.26 63.47 21.02
N ARG A 679 -8.17 62.63 22.06
CA ARG A 679 -7.97 63.09 23.44
C ARG A 679 -6.64 63.83 23.64
N LYS A 680 -5.54 63.38 23.01
CA LYS A 680 -4.25 64.11 23.04
C LYS A 680 -4.34 65.50 22.39
N TRP A 681 -5.19 65.67 21.37
CA TRP A 681 -5.46 66.97 20.76
C TRP A 681 -6.25 67.90 21.70
N CYS A 682 -7.34 67.42 22.33
CA CYS A 682 -8.12 68.23 23.26
C CYS A 682 -7.27 68.80 24.40
N PHE A 683 -6.42 67.98 25.04
CA PHE A 683 -5.54 68.44 26.12
C PHE A 683 -4.44 69.43 25.69
N ARG A 684 -4.14 69.59 24.39
CA ARG A 684 -3.24 70.66 23.91
C ARG A 684 -3.94 72.02 23.76
N ASN A 685 -5.26 72.04 23.61
CA ASN A 685 -6.03 73.27 23.40
C ASN A 685 -6.69 73.81 24.69
N SER A 686 -6.53 73.15 25.83
CA SER A 686 -7.15 73.52 27.11
C SER A 686 -6.28 74.38 28.04
N SER A 687 -5.05 74.72 27.66
CA SER A 687 -4.09 75.46 28.50
C SER A 687 -3.85 76.90 28.02
N ALA A 688 -4.91 77.59 27.58
CA ALA A 688 -4.81 78.92 26.96
C ALA A 688 -5.86 79.95 27.45
N VAL A 689 -6.60 79.66 28.54
CA VAL A 689 -7.51 80.64 29.19
C VAL A 689 -7.51 80.47 30.72
N VAL A 690 -6.49 81.03 31.37
CA VAL A 690 -6.62 81.77 32.65
C VAL A 690 -5.61 82.91 32.57
N ALA A 691 -6.05 84.11 32.93
CA ALA A 691 -5.24 85.32 33.10
C ALA A 691 -5.59 85.95 34.45
#